data_AF-A0A7C7XQQ2-F1
#
_entry.id   AF-A0A7C7XQQ2-F1
#
_cell.length_a   1.000
_cell.length_b   1.000
_cell.length_c   1.000
_cell.angle_alpha   90.00
_cell.angle_beta   90.00
_cell.angle_gamma   90.00
#
_symmetry.space_group_name_H-M   'P 1'
#
loop_
_entity.id
_entity.type
_entity.pdbx_description
1 polymer ?
#
loop_
_entity_poly.entity_id
_entity_poly.type
_entity_poly.pdbx_seq_one_letter_code
_entity_poly.pdbx_strand_id
1 'polypeptide(L)'
;MIRRNAIVLAGVLGLLWVCLVLPNISGAQERVKSLTIRQFEIEEAIRNGLKYYLEPRDYVLRVKLTGEQRVAGVEHEALPGFGPMVNPAQAKGEKYWEILRMQVDLVMHKEVSPSLNTYISEIVPILSGLDYERGDEFNFVPIVPQALEPPPVAQAQAAPATIEAEKPEPEKPAVVVATLPKADEQKGEQPQETSKTQPEPVVDGPPPGLWEAMTLVEKVLAVGLALLLLLLLFVLWKLNRMQSAEQQGLAKLLAQQQQLALPGMGAMALPSPQQTLESVEESRRKYLQTQESQVQEALLQESNERMAQDIVKQLVGRDDWKQDLIQEMTRDKQSMESLTQLLAVIGPETTRSLFGRVMPQDSFLELEQLARDAKVSTAEANTTLKNVAMFLLTRKLIAPEQPTTNLFGFLEEMSTGQVSYLINDEPSKIKAIVISRLVSEQAAEILHNISKDERTLVAVELGRLSELPTKLVEQVAYNLADKARTVPDENSVSVDGIRFVADVLGDADPTTREELLNGLRVTDQKLSEEIESRCFIFDSIPFVPREVLVEVVRKLPPDVVVTAISGADKSIQEAVVLCFPEQTRKAIVSALKAKKPSAEEIREARQQFVKSMRSMSDANKVDLREVNSAFSHQESAPALSYEEQPA
;
A
#
# COMPACT_ATOMS: atom_id res chain seq x y z
N MET A 1 41.12 -18.61 25.56
CA MET A 1 40.05 -18.20 24.62
C MET A 1 40.13 -18.91 23.27
N ILE A 2 41.26 -18.88 22.54
CA ILE A 2 41.39 -19.33 21.13
C ILE A 2 40.66 -20.65 20.78
N ARG A 3 40.77 -21.73 21.58
CA ARG A 3 40.10 -23.02 21.31
C ARG A 3 38.56 -22.98 21.28
N ARG A 4 37.88 -22.01 21.92
CA ARG A 4 36.40 -21.92 21.89
C ARG A 4 35.88 -21.34 20.57
N ASN A 5 36.60 -20.37 19.99
CA ASN A 5 36.20 -19.73 18.74
C ASN A 5 36.33 -20.69 17.55
N ALA A 6 37.33 -21.59 17.55
CA ALA A 6 37.48 -22.60 16.50
C ALA A 6 36.28 -23.55 16.38
N ILE A 7 35.70 -23.96 17.52
CA ILE A 7 34.51 -24.84 17.55
C ILE A 7 33.27 -24.11 17.04
N VAL A 8 33.09 -22.84 17.43
CA VAL A 8 32.00 -21.99 16.93
C VAL A 8 32.15 -21.73 15.43
N LEU A 9 33.35 -21.42 14.95
CA LEU A 9 33.60 -21.18 13.53
C LEU A 9 33.37 -22.45 12.68
N ALA A 10 33.77 -23.62 13.17
CA ALA A 10 33.47 -24.91 12.53
C ALA A 10 31.96 -25.21 12.53
N GLY A 11 31.23 -24.91 13.60
CA GLY A 11 29.77 -25.04 13.64
C GLY A 11 29.05 -24.10 12.68
N VAL A 12 29.51 -22.85 12.57
CA VAL A 12 28.97 -21.87 11.61
C VAL A 12 29.29 -22.27 10.17
N LEU A 13 30.51 -22.71 9.87
CA LEU A 13 30.87 -23.25 8.55
C LEU A 13 30.07 -24.51 8.20
N GLY A 14 29.81 -25.39 9.17
CA GLY A 14 28.94 -26.56 8.99
C GLY A 14 27.51 -26.16 8.63
N LEU A 15 26.92 -25.20 9.36
CA LEU A 15 25.60 -24.64 9.04
C LEU A 15 25.57 -23.97 7.66
N LEU A 16 26.59 -23.19 7.31
CA LEU A 16 26.68 -22.51 6.01
C LEU A 16 26.85 -23.50 4.85
N TRP A 17 27.55 -24.63 5.08
CA TRP A 17 27.69 -25.70 4.10
C TRP A 17 26.39 -26.51 3.95
N VAL A 18 25.66 -26.79 5.04
CA VAL A 18 24.31 -27.37 4.99
C VAL A 18 23.35 -26.46 4.19
N CYS A 19 23.37 -25.15 4.42
CA CYS A 19 22.58 -24.19 3.64
C CYS A 19 23.02 -24.02 2.17
N LEU A 20 24.22 -24.45 1.79
CA LEU A 20 24.73 -24.39 0.40
C LEU A 20 24.63 -25.72 -0.36
N VAL A 21 24.33 -26.83 0.33
CA VAL A 21 24.22 -28.18 -0.26
C VAL A 21 22.79 -28.71 -0.23
N LEU A 22 21.86 -28.04 0.46
CA LEU A 22 20.42 -28.28 0.30
C LEU A 22 19.95 -27.81 -1.09
N PRO A 23 19.39 -28.67 -1.94
CA PRO A 23 18.66 -28.23 -3.13
C PRO A 23 17.37 -27.49 -2.71
N ASN A 24 16.82 -26.66 -3.61
CA ASN A 24 15.61 -25.88 -3.37
C ASN A 24 14.48 -26.75 -2.78
N ILE A 25 13.94 -26.35 -1.62
CA ILE A 25 12.77 -27.03 -1.01
C ILE A 25 11.48 -26.54 -1.68
N SER A 26 11.36 -26.83 -2.98
CA SER A 26 10.11 -26.86 -3.73
C SER A 26 9.76 -28.33 -3.94
N GLY A 27 8.93 -28.87 -3.04
CA GLY A 27 8.67 -30.32 -3.00
C GLY A 27 8.25 -30.81 -1.62
N ALA A 28 7.22 -30.20 -1.01
CA ALA A 28 6.61 -30.72 0.21
C ALA A 28 5.74 -31.94 -0.12
N GLN A 29 6.38 -33.08 -0.43
CA GLN A 29 5.68 -34.29 -0.86
C GLN A 29 4.64 -34.75 0.18
N GLU A 30 3.42 -34.98 -0.30
CA GLU A 30 2.26 -35.25 0.52
C GLU A 30 2.31 -36.66 1.15
N ARG A 31 2.44 -36.71 2.49
CA ARG A 31 2.46 -37.94 3.27
C ARG A 31 1.06 -38.28 3.77
N VAL A 32 0.43 -39.30 3.20
CA VAL A 32 -0.96 -39.70 3.52
C VAL A 32 -1.06 -41.04 4.22
N LYS A 33 -2.06 -41.20 5.11
CA LYS A 33 -2.22 -42.44 5.90
C LYS A 33 -2.76 -43.62 5.08
N SER A 34 -3.50 -43.35 4.01
CA SER A 34 -3.82 -44.35 2.96
C SER A 34 -4.19 -43.67 1.64
N LEU A 35 -3.85 -44.31 0.51
CA LEU A 35 -4.21 -43.82 -0.82
C LEU A 35 -5.73 -43.91 -1.08
N THR A 36 -6.43 -44.92 -0.55
CA THR A 36 -7.87 -45.10 -0.81
C THR A 36 -8.74 -44.04 -0.13
N ILE A 37 -8.42 -43.64 1.11
CA ILE A 37 -9.11 -42.51 1.76
C ILE A 37 -8.78 -41.22 1.00
N ARG A 38 -7.52 -40.99 0.60
CA ARG A 38 -7.15 -39.77 -0.12
C ARG A 38 -7.81 -39.66 -1.50
N GLN A 39 -7.96 -40.77 -2.22
CA GLN A 39 -8.74 -40.82 -3.46
C GLN A 39 -10.20 -40.42 -3.21
N PHE A 40 -10.82 -40.94 -2.13
CA PHE A 40 -12.19 -40.59 -1.77
C PHE A 40 -12.35 -39.11 -1.41
N GLU A 41 -11.44 -38.54 -0.60
CA GLU A 41 -11.42 -37.11 -0.27
C GLU A 41 -11.35 -36.24 -1.54
N ILE A 42 -10.52 -36.60 -2.51
CA ILE A 42 -10.36 -35.86 -3.77
C ILE A 42 -11.60 -36.02 -4.66
N GLU A 43 -12.16 -37.22 -4.76
CA GLU A 43 -13.43 -37.43 -5.47
C GLU A 43 -14.59 -36.64 -4.82
N GLU A 44 -14.66 -36.59 -3.49
CA GLU A 44 -15.67 -35.83 -2.77
C GLU A 44 -15.46 -34.31 -2.91
N ALA A 45 -14.23 -33.81 -2.87
CA ALA A 45 -13.92 -32.40 -3.10
C ALA A 45 -14.34 -31.93 -4.51
N ILE A 46 -14.00 -32.69 -5.56
CA ILE A 46 -14.41 -32.40 -6.94
C ILE A 46 -15.95 -32.48 -7.06
N ARG A 47 -16.59 -33.53 -6.52
CA ARG A 47 -18.05 -33.69 -6.57
C ARG A 47 -18.78 -32.53 -5.87
N ASN A 48 -18.28 -32.07 -4.73
CA ASN A 48 -18.87 -30.94 -4.00
C ASN A 48 -18.66 -29.61 -4.73
N GLY A 49 -17.50 -29.38 -5.36
CA GLY A 49 -17.27 -28.19 -6.19
C GLY A 49 -18.17 -28.11 -7.43
N LEU A 50 -18.40 -29.24 -8.11
CA LEU A 50 -19.24 -29.31 -9.30
C LEU A 50 -20.75 -29.41 -9.01
N LYS A 51 -21.15 -29.69 -7.77
CA LYS A 51 -22.52 -29.99 -7.31
C LYS A 51 -23.58 -28.94 -7.68
N TYR A 52 -23.17 -27.67 -7.80
CA TYR A 52 -24.07 -26.54 -8.10
C TYR A 52 -24.32 -26.36 -9.61
N TYR A 53 -23.53 -27.03 -10.46
CA TYR A 53 -23.57 -26.88 -11.92
C TYR A 53 -23.93 -28.18 -12.66
N LEU A 54 -23.65 -29.34 -12.05
CA LEU A 54 -23.79 -30.66 -12.66
C LEU A 54 -24.42 -31.67 -11.69
N GLU A 55 -25.43 -32.41 -12.16
CA GLU A 55 -25.92 -33.56 -11.41
C GLU A 55 -24.91 -34.72 -11.43
N PRO A 56 -24.89 -35.63 -10.43
CA PRO A 56 -24.05 -36.84 -10.44
C PRO A 56 -24.31 -37.83 -11.59
N ARG A 57 -25.24 -37.52 -12.50
CA ARG A 57 -25.54 -38.25 -13.74
C ARG A 57 -24.97 -37.59 -14.99
N ASP A 58 -24.59 -36.32 -14.91
CA ASP A 58 -24.12 -35.51 -16.06
C ASP A 58 -22.65 -35.79 -16.42
N TYR A 59 -21.90 -36.46 -15.53
CA TYR A 59 -20.48 -36.74 -15.69
C TYR A 59 -20.05 -38.05 -15.02
N VAL A 60 -18.95 -38.63 -15.51
CA VAL A 60 -18.20 -39.69 -14.83
C VAL A 60 -16.84 -39.14 -14.42
N LEU A 61 -16.61 -39.07 -13.11
CA LEU A 61 -15.33 -38.77 -12.49
C LEU A 61 -14.62 -40.08 -12.10
N ARG A 62 -13.32 -40.15 -12.34
CA ARG A 62 -12.42 -41.20 -11.82
C ARG A 62 -11.10 -40.58 -11.37
N VAL A 63 -10.70 -40.85 -10.14
CA VAL A 63 -9.38 -40.46 -9.62
C VAL A 63 -8.54 -41.72 -9.45
N LYS A 64 -7.29 -41.70 -9.91
CA LYS A 64 -6.30 -42.76 -9.67
C LYS A 64 -5.12 -42.15 -8.92
N LEU A 65 -4.79 -42.71 -7.77
CA LEU A 65 -3.56 -42.40 -7.04
C LEU A 65 -2.60 -43.57 -7.15
N THR A 66 -1.35 -43.28 -7.49
CA THR A 66 -0.23 -44.23 -7.44
C THR A 66 0.81 -43.72 -6.45
N GLY A 67 1.40 -44.62 -5.66
CA GLY A 67 2.28 -44.25 -4.57
C GLY A 67 2.92 -45.45 -3.88
N GLU A 68 3.94 -45.18 -3.07
CA GLU A 68 4.69 -46.18 -2.32
C GLU A 68 4.38 -46.10 -0.82
N GLN A 69 4.37 -47.26 -0.14
CA GLN A 69 4.28 -47.30 1.32
C GLN A 69 5.68 -47.24 1.93
N ARG A 70 5.92 -46.21 2.74
CA ARG A 70 7.19 -45.97 3.45
C ARG A 70 6.95 -45.98 4.97
N VAL A 71 8.03 -46.05 5.75
CA VAL A 71 7.98 -46.16 7.22
C VAL A 71 8.73 -45.00 7.83
N ALA A 72 8.05 -44.19 8.64
CA ALA A 72 8.64 -43.06 9.35
C ALA A 72 9.41 -43.56 10.58
N GLY A 73 10.74 -43.49 10.52
CA GLY A 73 11.64 -43.80 11.62
C GLY A 73 12.98 -43.10 11.44
N VAL A 74 13.55 -42.59 12.53
CA VAL A 74 14.76 -41.73 12.54
C VAL A 74 16.00 -42.44 12.00
N GLU A 75 16.00 -43.78 11.95
CA GLU A 75 17.11 -44.60 11.44
C GLU A 75 17.11 -44.81 9.92
N HIS A 76 16.14 -44.24 9.19
CA HIS A 76 16.02 -44.40 7.72
C HIS A 76 16.43 -43.17 6.88
N GLU A 77 16.89 -42.08 7.49
CA GLU A 77 17.54 -40.98 6.76
C GLU A 77 19.01 -41.34 6.44
N ALA A 78 19.20 -42.07 5.34
CA ALA A 78 20.52 -42.47 4.87
C ALA A 78 21.32 -41.25 4.36
N LEU A 79 22.46 -40.98 4.99
CA LEU A 79 23.41 -39.97 4.49
C LEU A 79 23.93 -40.38 3.09
N PRO A 80 24.01 -39.44 2.13
CA PRO A 80 24.36 -39.75 0.75
C PRO A 80 25.76 -40.38 0.66
N GLY A 81 25.81 -41.62 0.18
CA GLY A 81 27.04 -42.42 0.04
C GLY A 81 27.11 -43.65 0.96
N PHE A 82 26.24 -43.78 1.98
CA PHE A 82 26.15 -44.98 2.81
C PHE A 82 24.83 -45.71 2.60
N GLY A 83 24.90 -47.02 2.38
CA GLY A 83 23.72 -47.88 2.22
C GLY A 83 22.95 -48.10 3.52
N PRO A 84 21.67 -48.52 3.46
CA PRO A 84 20.81 -48.69 4.63
C PRO A 84 21.35 -49.80 5.55
N MET A 85 21.52 -49.47 6.85
CA MET A 85 22.09 -50.40 7.85
C MET A 85 21.06 -51.33 8.51
N VAL A 86 19.76 -51.18 8.23
CA VAL A 86 18.68 -51.94 8.89
C VAL A 86 17.80 -52.65 7.86
N ASN A 87 17.47 -53.91 8.16
CA ASN A 87 16.61 -54.76 7.34
C ASN A 87 15.13 -54.34 7.50
N PRO A 88 14.40 -53.98 6.41
CA PRO A 88 13.08 -53.36 6.50
C PRO A 88 11.99 -54.22 7.16
N ALA A 89 12.22 -55.53 7.34
CA ALA A 89 11.32 -56.42 8.07
C ALA A 89 11.23 -56.14 9.59
N GLN A 90 12.11 -55.30 10.16
CA GLN A 90 12.18 -55.03 11.61
C GLN A 90 11.97 -53.55 11.99
N ALA A 91 11.71 -52.66 11.03
CA ALA A 91 11.52 -51.23 11.29
C ALA A 91 10.23 -50.94 12.08
N LYS A 92 10.37 -50.37 13.29
CA LYS A 92 9.27 -50.07 14.21
C LYS A 92 8.87 -48.59 14.16
N GLY A 93 8.30 -48.16 13.04
CA GLY A 93 7.86 -46.78 12.78
C GLY A 93 6.45 -46.69 12.19
N GLU A 94 5.91 -45.47 12.08
CA GLU A 94 4.57 -45.25 11.52
C GLU A 94 4.58 -45.41 10.00
N LYS A 95 3.63 -46.19 9.45
CA LYS A 95 3.54 -46.39 8.00
C LYS A 95 2.75 -45.26 7.35
N TYR A 96 3.30 -44.66 6.30
CA TYR A 96 2.64 -43.66 5.47
C TYR A 96 2.77 -44.03 3.99
N TRP A 97 1.93 -43.42 3.16
CA TRP A 97 2.01 -43.48 1.71
C TRP A 97 2.51 -42.15 1.16
N GLU A 98 3.35 -42.23 0.15
CA GLU A 98 3.86 -41.08 -0.61
C GLU A 98 3.27 -41.15 -2.02
N ILE A 99 2.56 -40.10 -2.45
CA ILE A 99 1.94 -40.04 -3.78
C ILE A 99 3.04 -39.80 -4.81
N LEU A 100 3.20 -40.74 -5.74
CA LEU A 100 4.15 -40.64 -6.86
C LEU A 100 3.53 -40.00 -8.10
N ARG A 101 2.25 -40.29 -8.39
CA ARG A 101 1.49 -39.69 -9.49
C ARG A 101 -0.01 -39.85 -9.30
N MET A 102 -0.75 -38.79 -9.63
CA MET A 102 -2.20 -38.72 -9.68
C MET A 102 -2.70 -38.59 -11.13
N GLN A 103 -3.84 -39.22 -11.42
CA GLN A 103 -4.58 -39.03 -12.68
C GLN A 103 -6.05 -38.75 -12.35
N VAL A 104 -6.59 -37.66 -12.86
CA VAL A 104 -8.01 -37.28 -12.73
C VAL A 104 -8.65 -37.31 -14.11
N ASP A 105 -9.55 -38.27 -14.34
CA ASP A 105 -10.32 -38.39 -15.58
C ASP A 105 -11.76 -37.90 -15.33
N LEU A 106 -12.22 -36.91 -16.10
CA LEU A 106 -13.56 -36.33 -16.02
C LEU A 106 -14.24 -36.29 -17.39
N VAL A 107 -15.27 -37.12 -17.57
CA VAL A 107 -15.95 -37.33 -18.86
C VAL A 107 -17.41 -36.89 -18.77
N MET A 108 -17.78 -35.91 -19.59
CA MET A 108 -19.14 -35.37 -19.65
C MET A 108 -20.08 -36.29 -20.45
N HIS A 109 -21.34 -36.38 -19.99
CA HIS A 109 -22.41 -37.14 -20.63
C HIS A 109 -23.55 -36.23 -21.12
N LYS A 110 -23.35 -34.91 -21.03
CA LYS A 110 -24.29 -33.82 -21.33
C LYS A 110 -23.51 -32.65 -21.91
N GLU A 111 -24.16 -31.87 -22.77
CA GLU A 111 -23.56 -30.67 -23.36
C GLU A 111 -23.21 -29.65 -22.27
N VAL A 112 -22.03 -29.05 -22.38
CA VAL A 112 -21.50 -28.08 -21.41
C VAL A 112 -21.45 -26.70 -22.06
N SER A 113 -21.90 -25.66 -21.35
CA SER A 113 -21.72 -24.28 -21.84
C SER A 113 -20.22 -23.94 -21.90
N PRO A 114 -19.79 -23.05 -22.81
CA PRO A 114 -18.38 -22.62 -22.86
C PRO A 114 -17.86 -22.06 -21.53
N SER A 115 -18.72 -21.36 -20.77
CA SER A 115 -18.39 -20.86 -19.43
C SER A 115 -18.17 -21.97 -18.40
N LEU A 116 -19.04 -22.99 -18.37
CA LEU A 116 -18.90 -24.12 -17.45
C LEU A 116 -17.74 -25.04 -17.87
N ASN A 117 -17.47 -25.17 -19.17
CA ASN A 117 -16.29 -25.83 -19.70
C ASN A 117 -14.99 -25.19 -19.18
N THR A 118 -14.87 -23.85 -19.24
CA THR A 118 -13.73 -23.13 -18.67
C THR A 118 -13.65 -23.30 -17.16
N TYR A 119 -14.76 -23.13 -16.43
CA TYR A 119 -14.80 -23.32 -14.98
C TYR A 119 -14.30 -24.71 -14.55
N ILE A 120 -14.75 -25.78 -15.22
CA ILE A 120 -14.28 -27.15 -14.96
C ILE A 120 -12.77 -27.28 -15.22
N SER A 121 -12.26 -26.65 -16.28
CA SER A 121 -10.84 -26.70 -16.63
C SER A 121 -9.92 -26.02 -15.60
N GLU A 122 -10.41 -24.98 -14.93
CA GLU A 122 -9.65 -24.24 -13.90
C GLU A 122 -9.83 -24.84 -12.49
N ILE A 123 -11.06 -25.21 -12.11
CA ILE A 123 -11.37 -25.56 -10.71
C ILE A 123 -10.98 -26.98 -10.33
N VAL A 124 -11.05 -27.94 -11.27
CA VAL A 124 -10.80 -29.36 -10.94
C VAL A 124 -9.33 -29.64 -10.59
N PRO A 125 -8.32 -29.07 -11.29
CA PRO A 125 -6.93 -29.15 -10.85
C PRO A 125 -6.68 -28.59 -9.44
N ILE A 126 -7.33 -27.47 -9.10
CA ILE A 126 -7.22 -26.83 -7.78
C ILE A 126 -7.86 -27.71 -6.69
N LEU A 127 -9.07 -28.23 -6.92
CA LEU A 127 -9.79 -29.08 -5.96
C LEU A 127 -9.15 -30.45 -5.75
N SER A 128 -8.35 -30.93 -6.71
CA SER A 128 -7.62 -32.20 -6.59
C SER A 128 -6.20 -32.05 -6.07
N GLY A 129 -5.59 -30.87 -6.14
CA GLY A 129 -4.19 -30.67 -5.76
C GLY A 129 -3.22 -31.35 -6.74
N LEU A 130 -3.50 -31.24 -8.05
CA LEU A 130 -2.59 -31.74 -9.09
C LEU A 130 -1.27 -30.99 -9.05
N ASP A 131 -0.18 -31.76 -9.07
CA ASP A 131 1.18 -31.27 -9.21
C ASP A 131 1.71 -31.71 -10.58
N TYR A 132 1.79 -30.76 -11.51
CA TYR A 132 2.27 -31.03 -12.87
C TYR A 132 3.79 -31.30 -12.91
N GLU A 133 4.57 -30.83 -11.93
CA GLU A 133 6.00 -31.13 -11.81
C GLU A 133 6.22 -32.58 -11.28
N ARG A 134 5.27 -33.09 -10.48
CA ARG A 134 5.16 -34.53 -10.13
C ARG A 134 4.75 -35.40 -11.33
N GLY A 135 4.29 -34.80 -12.43
CA GLY A 135 3.79 -35.52 -13.60
C GLY A 135 2.37 -36.05 -13.43
N ASP A 136 1.55 -35.36 -12.64
CA ASP A 136 0.12 -35.64 -12.54
C ASP A 136 -0.65 -35.16 -13.80
N GLU A 137 -1.80 -35.80 -14.08
CA GLU A 137 -2.58 -35.56 -15.30
C GLU A 137 -4.06 -35.26 -15.03
N PHE A 138 -4.60 -34.28 -15.76
CA PHE A 138 -6.04 -34.01 -15.84
C PHE A 138 -6.55 -34.28 -17.27
N ASN A 139 -7.48 -35.22 -17.41
CA ASN A 139 -8.12 -35.55 -18.68
C ASN A 139 -9.59 -35.13 -18.64
N PHE A 140 -9.90 -33.97 -19.22
CA PHE A 140 -11.28 -33.47 -19.34
C PHE A 140 -11.81 -33.70 -20.75
N VAL A 141 -12.99 -34.33 -20.86
CA VAL A 141 -13.67 -34.61 -22.15
C VAL A 141 -15.06 -33.96 -22.13
N PRO A 142 -15.22 -32.74 -22.69
CA PRO A 142 -16.50 -32.05 -22.81
C PRO A 142 -17.29 -32.52 -24.03
N ILE A 143 -18.62 -32.34 -23.98
CA ILE A 143 -19.49 -32.40 -25.16
C ILE A 143 -19.83 -30.96 -25.55
N VAL A 144 -19.39 -30.53 -26.73
CA VAL A 144 -19.55 -29.17 -27.25
C VAL A 144 -20.67 -29.15 -28.31
N PRO A 145 -21.60 -28.18 -28.29
CA PRO A 145 -22.63 -28.06 -29.31
C PRO A 145 -22.03 -27.87 -30.71
N GLN A 146 -22.61 -28.53 -31.72
CA GLN A 146 -22.26 -28.27 -33.12
C GLN A 146 -22.77 -26.88 -33.51
N ALA A 147 -21.85 -25.97 -33.84
CA ALA A 147 -22.21 -24.62 -34.27
C ALA A 147 -22.96 -24.68 -35.61
N LEU A 148 -24.11 -23.99 -35.68
CA LEU A 148 -24.80 -23.74 -36.93
C LEU A 148 -23.90 -22.87 -37.84
N GLU A 149 -23.50 -23.41 -38.98
CA GLU A 149 -22.71 -22.68 -39.96
C GLU A 149 -23.48 -21.44 -40.46
N PRO A 150 -22.85 -20.25 -40.50
CA PRO A 150 -23.47 -19.08 -41.13
C PRO A 150 -23.64 -19.32 -42.63
N PRO A 151 -24.70 -18.80 -43.27
CA PRO A 151 -24.95 -19.02 -44.70
C PRO A 151 -23.77 -18.48 -45.54
N PRO A 152 -23.33 -19.21 -46.59
CA PRO A 152 -22.11 -18.88 -47.31
C PRO A 152 -22.23 -17.54 -48.05
N VAL A 153 -21.38 -16.59 -47.66
CA VAL A 153 -21.21 -15.33 -48.39
C VAL A 153 -20.63 -15.64 -49.76
N ALA A 154 -21.36 -15.29 -50.83
CA ALA A 154 -21.04 -15.67 -52.19
C ALA A 154 -19.72 -15.02 -52.68
N GLN A 155 -18.63 -15.77 -52.67
CA GLN A 155 -17.38 -15.37 -53.30
C GLN A 155 -17.48 -15.57 -54.83
N ALA A 156 -17.49 -14.45 -55.56
CA ALA A 156 -17.54 -14.44 -57.02
C ALA A 156 -16.17 -14.82 -57.63
N GLN A 157 -15.97 -16.13 -57.81
CA GLN A 157 -15.24 -16.81 -58.89
C GLN A 157 -14.02 -16.07 -59.52
N ALA A 158 -12.81 -16.61 -59.30
CA ALA A 158 -11.61 -16.23 -60.05
C ALA A 158 -10.74 -17.46 -60.43
N ALA A 159 -10.94 -17.98 -61.64
CA ALA A 159 -10.07 -18.96 -62.35
C ALA A 159 -10.55 -19.06 -63.82
N PRO A 160 -9.72 -19.51 -64.80
CA PRO A 160 -8.36 -20.05 -64.69
C PRO A 160 -7.28 -19.21 -65.44
N ALA A 161 -6.04 -19.70 -65.47
CA ALA A 161 -4.84 -19.03 -66.05
C ALA A 161 -4.62 -19.32 -67.54
N THR A 162 -3.73 -18.55 -68.21
CA THR A 162 -2.90 -18.95 -69.39
C THR A 162 -1.81 -17.90 -69.76
N ILE A 163 -0.53 -18.23 -69.52
CA ILE A 163 0.69 -18.10 -70.37
C ILE A 163 1.25 -16.73 -70.92
N GLU A 164 2.60 -16.63 -70.88
CA GLU A 164 3.60 -15.85 -71.70
C GLU A 164 4.03 -14.36 -71.47
N ALA A 165 5.38 -14.18 -71.52
CA ALA A 165 6.22 -13.06 -72.03
C ALA A 165 6.11 -11.63 -71.42
N GLU A 166 7.12 -10.72 -71.46
CA GLU A 166 8.55 -10.75 -71.86
C GLU A 166 9.40 -9.69 -71.10
N LYS A 167 10.73 -9.65 -71.31
CA LYS A 167 11.69 -8.56 -70.94
C LYS A 167 12.00 -7.70 -72.22
N PRO A 168 12.79 -6.59 -72.25
CA PRO A 168 13.56 -5.90 -71.20
C PRO A 168 13.56 -4.33 -71.21
N GLU A 169 14.36 -3.75 -70.28
CA GLU A 169 15.18 -2.50 -70.30
C GLU A 169 15.17 -1.52 -71.51
N PRO A 170 15.38 -0.19 -71.29
CA PRO A 170 16.78 0.32 -71.09
C PRO A 170 17.07 1.61 -70.27
N GLU A 171 18.34 1.69 -69.82
CA GLU A 171 19.28 2.85 -69.84
C GLU A 171 19.47 3.89 -68.69
N LYS A 172 20.53 4.73 -68.87
CA LYS A 172 21.44 5.46 -67.93
C LYS A 172 21.78 6.87 -68.51
N PRO A 173 22.76 7.73 -68.07
CA PRO A 173 23.86 7.66 -67.05
C PRO A 173 23.71 8.75 -65.94
N ALA A 174 24.68 9.39 -65.25
CA ALA A 174 26.17 9.46 -65.14
C ALA A 174 26.53 9.78 -63.64
N VAL A 175 27.70 9.55 -63.01
CA VAL A 175 29.17 9.59 -63.27
C VAL A 175 29.87 10.94 -62.98
N VAL A 176 30.37 11.10 -61.73
CA VAL A 176 31.55 11.87 -61.22
C VAL A 176 31.97 11.20 -59.88
N VAL A 177 33.20 10.86 -59.45
CA VAL A 177 34.62 10.93 -59.92
C VAL A 177 35.52 12.04 -59.34
N ALA A 178 36.04 11.87 -58.10
CA ALA A 178 37.38 12.31 -57.61
C ALA A 178 37.68 11.85 -56.14
N THR A 179 38.90 11.78 -55.57
CA THR A 179 40.21 11.14 -55.95
C THR A 179 41.06 10.86 -54.65
N LEU A 180 42.00 9.90 -54.67
CA LEU A 180 42.97 9.56 -53.58
C LEU A 180 44.28 10.39 -53.62
N PRO A 181 45.19 10.32 -52.61
CA PRO A 181 46.34 9.36 -52.60
C PRO A 181 46.48 8.61 -51.23
N LYS A 182 47.12 7.43 -51.05
CA LYS A 182 48.47 6.89 -51.40
C LYS A 182 49.63 7.51 -50.59
N ALA A 183 50.40 6.75 -49.79
CA ALA A 183 51.47 5.75 -50.09
C ALA A 183 52.79 6.42 -50.54
N ASP A 184 54.03 6.00 -50.18
CA ASP A 184 54.61 4.78 -49.55
C ASP A 184 55.83 5.15 -48.66
N GLU A 185 56.38 4.23 -47.85
CA GLU A 185 57.85 3.92 -47.78
C GLU A 185 58.18 2.66 -46.91
N GLN A 186 59.45 2.22 -46.85
CA GLN A 186 59.85 0.81 -46.59
C GLN A 186 60.83 0.55 -45.41
N LYS A 187 60.97 -0.77 -45.10
CA LYS A 187 62.14 -1.52 -44.55
C LYS A 187 62.41 -1.58 -43.04
N GLY A 188 62.89 -2.76 -42.60
CA GLY A 188 63.51 -3.04 -41.29
C GLY A 188 63.34 -4.50 -40.84
N GLU A 189 64.43 -5.28 -40.76
CA GLU A 189 64.42 -6.72 -40.40
C GLU A 189 64.27 -7.05 -38.89
N GLN A 190 63.92 -8.31 -38.63
CA GLN A 190 64.15 -9.05 -37.36
C GLN A 190 65.64 -9.46 -37.20
N PRO A 191 66.07 -10.08 -36.08
CA PRO A 191 65.76 -9.87 -34.66
C PRO A 191 67.06 -9.79 -33.80
N GLN A 192 66.97 -9.60 -32.47
CA GLN A 192 67.73 -10.43 -31.48
C GLN A 192 67.46 -10.05 -30.00
N GLU A 193 67.82 -10.99 -29.11
CA GLU A 193 67.82 -10.86 -27.64
C GLU A 193 69.17 -10.34 -27.13
N THR A 194 69.22 -9.66 -25.97
CA THR A 194 69.83 -10.21 -24.73
C THR A 194 69.93 -9.21 -23.56
N SER A 195 69.79 -9.78 -22.36
CA SER A 195 69.88 -9.27 -20.99
C SER A 195 70.88 -8.15 -20.63
N LYS A 196 70.50 -7.30 -19.66
CA LYS A 196 71.24 -7.18 -18.37
C LYS A 196 70.51 -6.45 -17.21
N THR A 197 70.73 -7.02 -16.04
CA THR A 197 70.47 -6.68 -14.63
C THR A 197 70.49 -5.20 -14.17
N GLN A 198 69.46 -4.82 -13.36
CA GLN A 198 69.38 -3.98 -12.12
C GLN A 198 70.47 -2.91 -11.76
N PRO A 199 70.18 -1.87 -10.93
CA PRO A 199 69.10 -1.77 -9.91
C PRO A 199 68.25 -0.47 -9.91
N GLU A 200 67.43 -0.31 -8.86
CA GLU A 200 66.49 0.80 -8.62
C GLU A 200 67.15 2.14 -8.23
N PRO A 201 66.34 3.21 -8.04
CA PRO A 201 66.10 3.65 -6.67
C PRO A 201 64.61 3.77 -6.27
N VAL A 202 64.36 3.51 -4.98
CA VAL A 202 63.07 3.70 -4.28
C VAL A 202 62.63 5.17 -4.28
N VAL A 203 61.31 5.39 -4.36
CA VAL A 203 60.66 6.64 -3.92
C VAL A 203 59.55 6.26 -2.95
N ASP A 204 59.71 6.62 -1.67
CA ASP A 204 58.73 6.34 -0.63
C ASP A 204 57.47 7.22 -0.78
N GLY A 205 56.31 6.57 -0.72
CA GLY A 205 55.02 7.20 -0.46
C GLY A 205 54.18 6.25 0.38
N PRO A 206 53.35 6.74 1.33
CA PRO A 206 52.45 5.87 2.06
C PRO A 206 51.48 5.19 1.07
N PRO A 207 51.13 3.91 1.27
CA PRO A 207 50.17 3.25 0.38
C PRO A 207 48.84 4.01 0.42
N PRO A 208 48.18 4.25 -0.74
CA PRO A 208 46.88 4.89 -0.76
C PRO A 208 45.91 4.09 0.11
N GLY A 209 45.06 4.78 0.86
CA GLY A 209 44.11 4.11 1.74
C GLY A 209 43.22 3.15 0.95
N LEU A 210 42.75 2.06 1.56
CA LEU A 210 41.82 1.12 0.91
C LEU A 210 40.60 1.85 0.29
N TRP A 211 40.19 2.97 0.89
CA TRP A 211 39.14 3.87 0.40
C TRP A 211 39.53 4.76 -0.77
N GLU A 212 40.81 5.01 -1.05
CA GLU A 212 41.25 5.83 -2.19
C GLU A 212 41.45 4.98 -3.44
N ALA A 213 41.92 3.73 -3.27
CA ALA A 213 42.10 2.79 -4.38
C ALA A 213 40.80 2.18 -4.93
N MET A 214 39.71 2.13 -4.14
CA MET A 214 38.44 1.52 -4.55
C MET A 214 37.61 2.39 -5.50
N THR A 215 36.96 1.73 -6.47
CA THR A 215 35.98 2.34 -7.37
C THR A 215 34.69 2.75 -6.64
N LEU A 216 33.88 3.58 -7.29
CA LEU A 216 32.62 4.10 -6.72
C LEU A 216 31.61 2.96 -6.45
N VAL A 217 31.59 1.92 -7.28
CA VAL A 217 30.72 0.74 -7.08
C VAL A 217 31.17 -0.09 -5.87
N GLU A 218 32.47 -0.34 -5.73
CA GLU A 218 33.03 -1.08 -4.58
C GLU A 218 32.77 -0.36 -3.26
N LYS A 219 32.81 0.99 -3.26
CA LYS A 219 32.45 1.81 -2.09
C LYS A 219 31.00 1.63 -1.66
N VAL A 220 30.06 1.61 -2.62
CA VAL A 220 28.64 1.36 -2.33
C VAL A 220 28.42 -0.05 -1.77
N LEU A 221 29.09 -1.06 -2.34
CA LEU A 221 29.03 -2.44 -1.85
C LEU A 221 29.65 -2.59 -0.45
N ALA A 222 30.78 -1.94 -0.18
CA ALA A 222 31.44 -1.96 1.12
C ALA A 222 30.57 -1.30 2.21
N VAL A 223 29.92 -0.17 1.91
CA VAL A 223 28.97 0.48 2.83
C VAL A 223 27.75 -0.42 3.08
N GLY A 224 27.19 -1.04 2.05
CA GLY A 224 26.06 -1.98 2.19
C GLY A 224 26.41 -3.19 3.07
N LEU A 225 27.59 -3.80 2.86
CA LEU A 225 28.06 -4.93 3.66
C LEU A 225 28.34 -4.53 5.12
N ALA A 226 28.93 -3.35 5.35
CA ALA A 226 29.14 -2.82 6.70
C ALA A 226 27.81 -2.57 7.44
N LEU A 227 26.80 -2.03 6.75
CA LEU A 227 25.45 -1.81 7.31
C LEU A 227 24.79 -3.14 7.68
N LEU A 228 24.89 -4.16 6.82
CA LEU A 228 24.36 -5.50 7.07
C LEU A 228 25.04 -6.16 8.29
N LEU A 229 26.36 -6.04 8.43
CA LEU A 229 27.09 -6.50 9.64
C LEU A 229 26.65 -5.76 10.92
N LEU A 230 26.38 -4.46 10.83
CA LEU A 230 25.90 -3.65 11.96
C LEU A 230 24.48 -4.09 12.38
N LEU A 231 23.61 -4.36 11.41
CA LEU A 231 22.25 -4.89 11.63
C LEU A 231 22.31 -6.29 12.29
N LEU A 232 23.19 -7.17 11.83
CA LEU A 232 23.42 -8.50 12.42
C LEU A 232 23.95 -8.40 13.87
N LEU A 233 24.88 -7.49 14.15
CA LEU A 233 25.36 -7.21 15.51
C LEU A 233 24.25 -6.65 16.41
N PHE A 234 23.39 -5.78 15.89
CA PHE A 234 22.22 -5.27 16.61
C PHE A 234 21.20 -6.37 16.95
N VAL A 235 20.94 -7.30 16.02
CA VAL A 235 20.09 -8.48 16.26
C VAL A 235 20.69 -9.40 17.34
N LEU A 236 22.00 -9.69 17.27
CA LEU A 236 22.69 -10.48 18.29
C LEU A 236 22.69 -9.80 19.66
N TRP A 237 22.87 -8.47 19.72
CA TRP A 237 22.77 -7.69 20.94
C TRP A 237 21.35 -7.74 21.54
N LYS A 238 20.31 -7.61 20.71
CA LYS A 238 18.90 -7.74 21.12
C LYS A 238 18.60 -9.14 21.68
N LEU A 239 19.08 -10.20 21.02
CA LEU A 239 18.92 -11.58 21.49
C LEU A 239 19.59 -11.81 22.84
N ASN A 240 20.86 -11.39 23.00
CA ASN A 240 21.59 -11.48 24.28
C ASN A 240 20.88 -10.68 25.39
N ARG A 241 20.35 -9.50 25.06
CA ARG A 241 19.55 -8.69 26.00
C ARG A 241 18.27 -9.41 26.45
N MET A 242 17.59 -10.14 25.58
CA MET A 242 16.41 -10.93 25.96
C MET A 242 16.77 -12.13 26.86
N GLN A 243 17.86 -12.85 26.59
CA GLN A 243 18.34 -13.92 27.49
C GLN A 243 18.70 -13.40 28.89
N SER A 244 19.24 -12.17 29.00
CA SER A 244 19.50 -11.55 30.30
C SER A 244 18.22 -11.21 31.08
N ALA A 245 17.06 -11.03 30.41
CA ALA A 245 15.77 -10.85 31.07
C ALA A 245 15.20 -12.17 31.63
N GLU A 246 15.35 -13.29 30.92
CA GLU A 246 14.99 -14.62 31.43
C GLU A 246 15.78 -14.97 32.70
N GLN A 247 17.09 -14.69 32.71
CA GLN A 247 17.93 -14.92 33.89
C GLN A 247 17.52 -14.07 35.10
N GLN A 248 17.07 -12.83 34.89
CA GLN A 248 16.50 -12.00 35.96
C GLN A 248 15.14 -12.52 36.46
N GLY A 249 14.33 -13.14 35.60
CA GLY A 249 13.11 -13.84 35.99
C GLY A 249 13.40 -15.06 36.87
N LEU A 250 14.32 -15.92 36.43
CA LEU A 250 14.75 -17.11 37.20
C LEU A 250 15.38 -16.75 38.55
N ALA A 251 16.20 -15.69 38.60
CA ALA A 251 16.76 -15.20 39.86
C ALA A 251 15.69 -14.73 40.86
N LYS A 252 14.62 -14.07 40.39
CA LYS A 252 13.48 -13.67 41.24
C LYS A 252 12.69 -14.88 41.74
N LEU A 253 12.48 -15.90 40.91
CA LEU A 253 11.78 -17.13 41.29
C LEU A 253 12.57 -17.92 42.36
N LEU A 254 13.89 -18.02 42.23
CA LEU A 254 14.76 -18.63 43.26
C LEU A 254 14.74 -17.84 44.57
N ALA A 255 14.79 -16.50 44.52
CA ALA A 255 14.68 -15.67 45.71
C ALA A 255 13.33 -15.84 46.43
N GLN A 256 12.23 -15.92 45.66
CA GLN A 256 10.88 -16.16 46.19
C GLN A 256 10.76 -17.56 46.83
N GLN A 257 11.39 -18.59 46.25
CA GLN A 257 11.45 -19.93 46.84
C GLN A 257 12.22 -19.93 48.17
N GLN A 258 13.30 -19.13 48.27
CA GLN A 258 14.16 -19.08 49.46
C GLN A 258 13.55 -18.29 50.64
N GLN A 259 12.55 -17.44 50.40
CA GLN A 259 11.82 -16.70 51.43
C GLN A 259 10.71 -17.50 52.14
N LEU A 260 10.33 -18.68 51.64
CA LEU A 260 9.30 -19.55 52.24
C LEU A 260 9.82 -20.46 53.37
N ALA A 261 11.12 -20.39 53.70
CA ALA A 261 11.76 -21.22 54.72
C ALA A 261 11.57 -20.65 56.15
N LEU A 262 10.35 -20.73 56.70
CA LEU A 262 10.13 -20.54 58.14
C LEU A 262 10.62 -21.76 58.95
N PRO A 263 11.20 -21.57 60.15
CA PRO A 263 11.85 -22.64 60.88
C PRO A 263 10.86 -23.56 61.61
N GLY A 264 10.86 -24.84 61.25
CA GLY A 264 10.35 -25.92 62.11
C GLY A 264 9.06 -26.61 61.66
N MET A 265 9.15 -27.46 60.64
CA MET A 265 8.38 -28.72 60.59
C MET A 265 9.28 -29.85 60.06
N GLY A 266 8.90 -31.09 60.38
CA GLY A 266 9.74 -32.28 60.19
C GLY A 266 9.94 -32.69 58.73
N ALA A 267 10.93 -33.57 58.50
CA ALA A 267 11.29 -34.05 57.17
C ALA A 267 10.11 -34.73 56.46
N MET A 268 9.62 -34.10 55.39
CA MET A 268 8.73 -34.70 54.41
C MET A 268 9.54 -34.95 53.13
N ALA A 269 9.27 -36.07 52.44
CA ALA A 269 10.16 -36.55 51.38
C ALA A 269 10.21 -35.61 50.17
N LEU A 270 11.40 -35.46 49.58
CA LEU A 270 11.59 -34.81 48.28
C LEU A 270 10.80 -35.58 47.20
N PRO A 271 9.97 -34.91 46.38
CA PRO A 271 9.36 -35.56 45.22
C PRO A 271 10.44 -35.96 44.20
N SER A 272 10.22 -37.03 43.45
CA SER A 272 11.26 -37.54 42.54
C SER A 272 11.43 -36.63 41.30
N PRO A 273 12.64 -36.56 40.70
CA PRO A 273 12.92 -35.66 39.57
C PRO A 273 12.06 -35.87 38.32
N GLN A 274 11.35 -36.99 38.22
CA GLN A 274 10.46 -37.29 37.09
C GLN A 274 9.11 -36.56 37.21
N GLN A 275 8.54 -36.50 38.41
CA GLN A 275 7.23 -35.85 38.66
C GLN A 275 7.29 -34.32 38.47
N THR A 276 8.47 -33.73 38.68
CA THR A 276 8.74 -32.31 38.38
C THR A 276 8.99 -32.06 36.90
N LEU A 277 9.42 -33.06 36.12
CA LEU A 277 9.60 -32.92 34.68
C LEU A 277 8.25 -32.97 33.94
N GLU A 278 7.41 -33.97 34.24
CA GLU A 278 6.10 -34.16 33.58
C GLU A 278 5.16 -32.97 33.83
N SER A 279 5.13 -32.43 35.06
CA SER A 279 4.31 -31.25 35.40
C SER A 279 4.79 -29.96 34.72
N VAL A 280 6.10 -29.79 34.53
CA VAL A 280 6.68 -28.68 33.75
C VAL A 280 6.40 -28.87 32.26
N GLU A 281 6.47 -30.10 31.73
CA GLU A 281 6.09 -30.38 30.34
C GLU A 281 4.61 -30.15 30.07
N GLU A 282 3.70 -30.57 30.95
CA GLU A 282 2.27 -30.25 30.82
C GLU A 282 2.02 -28.74 30.84
N SER A 283 2.67 -28.01 31.75
CA SER A 283 2.55 -26.56 31.82
C SER A 283 3.05 -25.89 30.55
N ARG A 284 4.16 -26.38 29.97
CA ARG A 284 4.70 -25.92 28.70
C ARG A 284 3.78 -26.24 27.52
N ARG A 285 3.19 -27.43 27.47
CA ARG A 285 2.23 -27.83 26.42
C ARG A 285 0.97 -26.97 26.48
N LYS A 286 0.41 -26.73 27.67
CA LYS A 286 -0.74 -25.83 27.89
C LYS A 286 -0.41 -24.39 27.45
N TYR A 287 0.75 -23.86 27.81
CA TYR A 287 1.21 -22.54 27.37
C TYR A 287 1.33 -22.43 25.84
N LEU A 288 1.97 -23.41 25.18
CA LEU A 288 2.10 -23.45 23.72
C LEU A 288 0.73 -23.53 23.04
N GLN A 289 -0.16 -24.43 23.49
CA GLN A 289 -1.51 -24.57 22.94
C GLN A 289 -2.36 -23.29 23.11
N THR A 290 -2.21 -22.57 24.24
CA THR A 290 -2.83 -21.25 24.43
C THR A 290 -2.25 -20.22 23.46
N GLN A 291 -0.94 -20.22 23.21
CA GLN A 291 -0.31 -19.30 22.27
C GLN A 291 -0.73 -19.59 20.81
N GLU A 292 -0.77 -20.87 20.41
CA GLU A 292 -1.26 -21.32 19.10
C GLU A 292 -2.72 -20.88 18.89
N SER A 293 -3.58 -21.07 19.89
CA SER A 293 -4.99 -20.63 19.84
C SER A 293 -5.12 -19.11 19.68
N GLN A 294 -4.30 -18.32 20.40
CA GLN A 294 -4.31 -16.85 20.29
C GLN A 294 -3.82 -16.37 18.92
N VAL A 295 -2.76 -16.99 18.38
CA VAL A 295 -2.25 -16.68 17.03
C VAL A 295 -3.30 -17.03 15.97
N GLN A 296 -3.97 -18.18 16.09
CA GLN A 296 -4.97 -18.61 15.11
C GLN A 296 -6.27 -17.78 15.18
N GLU A 297 -6.66 -17.30 16.37
CA GLU A 297 -7.77 -16.34 16.50
C GLU A 297 -7.41 -14.96 15.90
N ALA A 298 -6.19 -14.45 16.15
CA ALA A 298 -5.74 -13.19 15.56
C ALA A 298 -5.67 -13.24 14.02
N LEU A 299 -5.19 -14.35 13.44
CA LEU A 299 -5.19 -14.58 12.00
C LEU A 299 -6.62 -14.69 11.42
N LEU A 300 -7.55 -15.26 12.19
CA LEU A 300 -8.97 -15.31 11.79
C LEU A 300 -9.60 -13.90 11.82
N GLN A 301 -9.27 -13.09 12.83
CA GLN A 301 -9.73 -11.70 12.92
C GLN A 301 -9.18 -10.83 11.78
N GLU A 302 -7.90 -10.95 11.43
CA GLU A 302 -7.30 -10.26 10.27
C GLU A 302 -7.97 -10.69 8.95
N SER A 303 -8.26 -11.98 8.80
CA SER A 303 -9.00 -12.52 7.64
C SER A 303 -10.44 -12.00 7.57
N ASN A 304 -11.12 -11.86 8.71
CA ASN A 304 -12.45 -11.28 8.80
C ASN A 304 -12.45 -9.80 8.39
N GLU A 305 -11.51 -9.00 8.90
CA GLU A 305 -11.44 -7.57 8.59
C GLU A 305 -11.23 -7.34 7.08
N ARG A 306 -10.29 -8.08 6.46
CA ARG A 306 -10.05 -8.04 5.02
C ARG A 306 -11.28 -8.46 4.20
N MET A 307 -12.01 -9.48 4.65
CA MET A 307 -13.23 -9.95 3.96
C MET A 307 -14.39 -8.95 4.11
N ALA A 308 -14.54 -8.31 5.27
CA ALA A 308 -15.48 -7.21 5.49
C ALA A 308 -15.18 -6.01 4.58
N GLN A 309 -13.90 -5.61 4.48
CA GLN A 309 -13.46 -4.51 3.59
C GLN A 309 -13.78 -4.80 2.12
N ASP A 310 -13.57 -6.03 1.63
CA ASP A 310 -13.91 -6.37 0.24
C ASP A 310 -15.42 -6.45 -0.01
N ILE A 311 -16.21 -6.99 0.92
CA ILE A 311 -17.69 -6.96 0.86
C ILE A 311 -18.22 -5.53 0.80
N VAL A 312 -17.70 -4.63 1.67
CA VAL A 312 -18.03 -3.21 1.65
C VAL A 312 -17.69 -2.60 0.29
N LYS A 313 -16.48 -2.84 -0.21
CA LYS A 313 -16.01 -2.36 -1.52
C LYS A 313 -16.86 -2.86 -2.70
N GLN A 314 -17.36 -4.09 -2.65
CA GLN A 314 -18.26 -4.65 -3.67
C GLN A 314 -19.67 -4.04 -3.61
N LEU A 315 -20.13 -3.56 -2.44
CA LEU A 315 -21.45 -2.95 -2.23
C LEU A 315 -21.46 -1.42 -2.44
N VAL A 316 -20.32 -0.73 -2.37
CA VAL A 316 -20.26 0.72 -2.65
C VAL A 316 -20.72 1.01 -4.08
N GLY A 317 -21.74 1.87 -4.22
CA GLY A 317 -22.31 2.28 -5.51
C GLY A 317 -23.22 1.25 -6.19
N ARG A 318 -23.43 0.07 -5.61
CA ARG A 318 -24.32 -0.98 -6.14
C ARG A 318 -25.58 -1.12 -5.28
N ASP A 319 -26.48 -0.15 -5.40
CA ASP A 319 -27.73 -0.13 -4.63
C ASP A 319 -28.64 -1.31 -4.99
N ASP A 320 -28.59 -1.79 -6.25
CA ASP A 320 -29.18 -3.04 -6.71
C ASP A 320 -28.71 -4.24 -5.86
N TRP A 321 -27.39 -4.44 -5.72
CA TRP A 321 -26.83 -5.55 -4.94
C TRP A 321 -27.14 -5.41 -3.44
N LYS A 322 -27.32 -4.19 -2.94
CA LYS A 322 -27.80 -3.96 -1.56
C LYS A 322 -29.26 -4.34 -1.39
N GLN A 323 -30.15 -3.99 -2.34
CA GLN A 323 -31.56 -4.39 -2.29
C GLN A 323 -31.67 -5.93 -2.29
N ASP A 324 -30.95 -6.56 -3.23
CA ASP A 324 -30.88 -8.01 -3.38
C ASP A 324 -30.30 -8.70 -2.13
N LEU A 325 -29.23 -8.15 -1.54
CA LEU A 325 -28.63 -8.67 -0.31
C LEU A 325 -29.60 -8.54 0.87
N ILE A 326 -30.27 -7.39 1.03
CA ILE A 326 -31.31 -7.22 2.06
C ILE A 326 -32.45 -8.20 1.82
N GLN A 327 -32.90 -8.41 0.58
CA GLN A 327 -34.03 -9.29 0.27
C GLN A 327 -33.71 -10.77 0.56
N GLU A 328 -32.53 -11.26 0.17
CA GLU A 328 -32.12 -12.63 0.49
C GLU A 328 -31.85 -12.77 2.00
N MET A 329 -31.23 -11.77 2.62
CA MET A 329 -30.87 -11.82 4.04
C MET A 329 -32.05 -11.52 4.99
N THR A 330 -33.20 -11.06 4.50
CA THR A 330 -34.45 -10.89 5.28
C THR A 330 -35.43 -12.06 5.09
N ARG A 331 -35.07 -13.04 4.25
CA ARG A 331 -35.94 -14.15 3.81
C ARG A 331 -36.40 -15.09 4.92
N ASP A 332 -35.58 -15.26 5.95
CA ASP A 332 -35.87 -16.12 7.11
C ASP A 332 -35.20 -15.59 8.39
N LYS A 333 -35.50 -16.21 9.54
CA LYS A 333 -34.98 -15.77 10.84
C LYS A 333 -33.45 -15.92 10.94
N GLN A 334 -32.87 -16.96 10.38
CA GLN A 334 -31.42 -17.21 10.47
C GLN A 334 -30.64 -16.23 9.57
N SER A 335 -31.18 -15.89 8.41
CA SER A 335 -30.61 -14.88 7.53
C SER A 335 -30.71 -13.47 8.14
N MET A 336 -31.83 -13.15 8.83
CA MET A 336 -31.99 -11.89 9.57
C MET A 336 -30.94 -11.73 10.68
N GLU A 337 -30.65 -12.82 11.39
CA GLU A 337 -29.56 -12.85 12.37
C GLU A 337 -28.20 -12.66 11.69
N SER A 338 -27.99 -13.27 10.52
CA SER A 338 -26.78 -13.10 9.71
C SER A 338 -26.62 -11.66 9.18
N LEU A 339 -27.71 -10.96 8.84
CA LEU A 339 -27.68 -9.54 8.48
C LEU A 339 -27.29 -8.70 9.69
N THR A 340 -27.92 -8.95 10.84
CA THR A 340 -27.62 -8.27 12.11
C THR A 340 -26.14 -8.43 12.49
N GLN A 341 -25.59 -9.63 12.32
CA GLN A 341 -24.16 -9.92 12.51
C GLN A 341 -23.28 -9.18 11.48
N LEU A 342 -23.66 -9.11 10.21
CA LEU A 342 -22.93 -8.34 9.18
C LEU A 342 -22.84 -6.86 9.57
N LEU A 343 -23.96 -6.25 9.98
CA LEU A 343 -24.00 -4.84 10.40
C LEU A 343 -23.12 -4.58 11.63
N ALA A 344 -23.12 -5.51 12.60
CA ALA A 344 -22.25 -5.45 13.77
C ALA A 344 -20.76 -5.52 13.40
N VAL A 345 -20.40 -6.35 12.41
CA VAL A 345 -19.01 -6.57 11.96
C VAL A 345 -18.47 -5.42 11.10
N ILE A 346 -19.29 -4.81 10.23
CA ILE A 346 -18.85 -3.66 9.41
C ILE A 346 -18.94 -2.31 10.16
N GLY A 347 -19.62 -2.27 11.31
CA GLY A 347 -19.79 -1.09 12.16
C GLY A 347 -20.91 -0.13 11.72
N PRO A 348 -21.35 0.77 12.61
CA PRO A 348 -22.54 1.61 12.40
C PRO A 348 -22.38 2.63 11.27
N GLU A 349 -21.23 3.30 11.15
CA GLU A 349 -21.05 4.34 10.13
C GLU A 349 -20.99 3.75 8.70
N THR A 350 -20.33 2.60 8.54
CA THR A 350 -20.35 1.82 7.29
C THR A 350 -21.76 1.33 6.96
N THR A 351 -22.48 0.84 7.97
CA THR A 351 -23.88 0.39 7.87
C THR A 351 -24.81 1.51 7.39
N ARG A 352 -24.68 2.72 7.95
CA ARG A 352 -25.41 3.93 7.52
C ARG A 352 -25.06 4.33 6.09
N SER A 353 -23.77 4.40 5.78
CA SER A 353 -23.28 4.81 4.45
C SER A 353 -23.72 3.85 3.34
N LEU A 354 -23.70 2.54 3.59
CA LEU A 354 -24.17 1.55 2.64
C LEU A 354 -25.70 1.49 2.55
N PHE A 355 -26.38 1.17 3.65
CA PHE A 355 -27.78 0.73 3.61
C PHE A 355 -28.82 1.81 3.93
N GLY A 356 -28.41 2.95 4.50
CA GLY A 356 -29.33 4.02 4.92
C GLY A 356 -30.11 4.73 3.80
N ARG A 357 -29.72 4.56 2.53
CA ARG A 357 -30.50 4.99 1.35
C ARG A 357 -31.44 3.91 0.80
N VAL A 358 -31.25 2.65 1.20
CA VAL A 358 -31.91 1.46 0.61
C VAL A 358 -33.01 0.90 1.51
N MET A 359 -32.89 1.07 2.82
CA MET A 359 -33.83 0.56 3.82
C MET A 359 -34.72 1.68 4.39
N PRO A 360 -36.01 1.43 4.69
CA PRO A 360 -36.85 2.37 5.44
C PRO A 360 -36.25 2.72 6.81
N GLN A 361 -36.33 3.99 7.22
CA GLN A 361 -35.65 4.49 8.42
C GLN A 361 -36.04 3.73 9.70
N ASP A 362 -37.31 3.41 9.89
CA ASP A 362 -37.79 2.72 11.09
C ASP A 362 -37.15 1.31 11.23
N SER A 363 -37.21 0.50 10.18
CA SER A 363 -36.62 -0.84 10.13
C SER A 363 -35.09 -0.82 10.23
N PHE A 364 -34.46 0.21 9.67
CA PHE A 364 -33.01 0.40 9.78
C PHE A 364 -32.58 0.72 11.21
N LEU A 365 -33.35 1.56 11.94
CA LEU A 365 -33.06 1.90 13.34
C LEU A 365 -33.22 0.70 14.29
N GLU A 366 -34.21 -0.16 14.05
CA GLU A 366 -34.38 -1.42 14.79
C GLU A 366 -33.18 -2.36 14.56
N LEU A 367 -32.75 -2.55 13.31
CA LEU A 367 -31.61 -3.39 12.97
C LEU A 367 -30.27 -2.82 13.47
N GLU A 368 -30.09 -1.50 13.49
CA GLU A 368 -28.88 -0.86 14.07
C GLU A 368 -28.84 -1.00 15.61
N GLN A 369 -29.99 -1.10 16.28
CA GLN A 369 -30.04 -1.42 17.71
C GLN A 369 -29.68 -2.89 17.96
N LEU A 370 -30.32 -3.82 17.24
CA LEU A 370 -30.02 -5.26 17.34
C LEU A 370 -28.56 -5.57 17.02
N ALA A 371 -27.96 -4.89 16.04
CA ALA A 371 -26.54 -5.04 15.69
C ALA A 371 -25.57 -4.50 16.74
N ARG A 372 -25.95 -3.49 17.54
CA ARG A 372 -25.13 -3.00 18.66
C ARG A 372 -25.19 -3.90 19.90
N ASP A 373 -26.32 -4.56 20.13
CA ASP A 373 -26.48 -5.51 21.23
C ASP A 373 -25.95 -6.92 20.90
N ALA A 374 -25.75 -7.22 19.60
CA ALA A 374 -25.22 -8.50 19.12
C ALA A 374 -23.73 -8.72 19.45
N LYS A 375 -23.45 -9.60 20.41
CA LYS A 375 -22.09 -10.07 20.74
C LYS A 375 -21.66 -11.19 19.79
N VAL A 376 -21.24 -10.82 18.58
CA VAL A 376 -20.75 -11.76 17.56
C VAL A 376 -19.35 -12.27 17.90
N SER A 377 -19.12 -13.58 17.86
CA SER A 377 -17.76 -14.15 18.03
C SER A 377 -16.94 -14.11 16.73
N THR A 378 -15.62 -14.23 16.86
CA THR A 378 -14.65 -14.26 15.75
C THR A 378 -14.97 -15.35 14.71
N ALA A 379 -15.57 -16.47 15.16
CA ALA A 379 -15.98 -17.58 14.30
C ALA A 379 -17.31 -17.32 13.57
N GLU A 380 -18.32 -16.79 14.26
CA GLU A 380 -19.63 -16.45 13.67
C GLU A 380 -19.48 -15.35 12.62
N ALA A 381 -18.71 -14.30 12.94
CA ALA A 381 -18.29 -13.27 11.99
C ALA A 381 -17.66 -13.88 10.72
N ASN A 382 -16.74 -14.84 10.87
CA ASN A 382 -16.12 -15.50 9.72
C ASN A 382 -17.13 -16.27 8.86
N THR A 383 -18.10 -16.97 9.47
CA THR A 383 -19.14 -17.67 8.71
C THR A 383 -20.09 -16.72 7.99
N THR A 384 -20.52 -15.64 8.65
CA THR A 384 -21.44 -14.65 8.07
C THR A 384 -20.77 -13.86 6.93
N LEU A 385 -19.52 -13.42 7.11
CA LEU A 385 -18.75 -12.80 6.03
C LEU A 385 -18.57 -13.74 4.83
N LYS A 386 -18.25 -15.03 5.06
CA LYS A 386 -18.15 -16.03 3.97
C LYS A 386 -19.47 -16.21 3.23
N ASN A 387 -20.59 -16.27 3.93
CA ASN A 387 -21.92 -16.41 3.32
C ASN A 387 -22.26 -15.20 2.45
N VAL A 388 -22.00 -13.98 2.94
CA VAL A 388 -22.23 -12.74 2.19
C VAL A 388 -21.28 -12.61 0.99
N ALA A 389 -19.99 -12.94 1.14
CA ALA A 389 -19.05 -12.99 0.03
C ALA A 389 -19.46 -14.03 -1.04
N MET A 390 -19.97 -15.20 -0.62
CA MET A 390 -20.50 -16.22 -1.52
C MET A 390 -21.77 -15.74 -2.25
N PHE A 391 -22.66 -15.00 -1.59
CA PHE A 391 -23.82 -14.37 -2.22
C PHE A 391 -23.40 -13.35 -3.29
N LEU A 392 -22.47 -12.45 -2.98
CA LEU A 392 -21.97 -11.44 -3.93
C LEU A 392 -21.24 -12.08 -5.12
N LEU A 393 -20.42 -13.11 -4.87
CA LEU A 393 -19.80 -13.92 -5.93
C LEU A 393 -20.87 -14.61 -6.80
N THR A 394 -21.91 -15.17 -6.18
CA THR A 394 -23.03 -15.81 -6.89
C THR A 394 -23.79 -14.80 -7.76
N ARG A 395 -24.07 -13.59 -7.26
CA ARG A 395 -24.69 -12.51 -8.03
C ARG A 395 -23.83 -12.08 -9.23
N LYS A 396 -22.52 -11.92 -9.01
CA LYS A 396 -21.53 -11.61 -10.06
C LYS A 396 -21.43 -12.68 -11.16
N LEU A 397 -21.77 -13.94 -10.85
CA LEU A 397 -21.76 -15.08 -11.79
C LEU A 397 -23.11 -15.31 -12.48
N ILE A 398 -24.25 -15.05 -11.79
CA ILE A 398 -25.61 -15.18 -12.36
C ILE A 398 -25.95 -13.99 -13.27
N ALA A 399 -25.48 -12.79 -12.93
CA ALA A 399 -25.65 -11.57 -13.72
C ALA A 399 -24.27 -11.05 -14.21
N PRO A 400 -23.63 -11.71 -15.19
CA PRO A 400 -22.39 -11.26 -15.80
C PRO A 400 -22.64 -10.01 -16.66
N GLU A 401 -22.65 -8.86 -16.00
CA GLU A 401 -22.67 -7.48 -16.54
C GLU A 401 -23.60 -7.25 -17.74
N GLN A 402 -24.87 -6.96 -17.45
CA GLN A 402 -25.57 -5.89 -18.16
C GLN A 402 -25.16 -4.56 -17.52
N PRO A 403 -24.33 -3.72 -18.17
CA PRO A 403 -23.80 -2.50 -17.56
C PRO A 403 -24.85 -1.38 -17.60
N THR A 404 -25.85 -1.47 -16.73
CA THR A 404 -26.73 -0.34 -16.35
C THR A 404 -26.38 0.24 -14.97
N THR A 405 -25.22 -0.11 -14.42
CA THR A 405 -24.50 0.82 -13.54
C THR A 405 -24.15 2.03 -14.40
N ASN A 406 -24.89 3.12 -14.26
CA ASN A 406 -24.59 4.37 -14.95
C ASN A 406 -23.28 4.91 -14.36
N LEU A 407 -22.16 4.62 -15.04
CA LEU A 407 -20.80 5.00 -14.59
C LEU A 407 -20.69 6.51 -14.34
N PHE A 408 -21.49 7.31 -15.05
CA PHE A 408 -21.55 8.76 -14.93
C PHE A 408 -22.85 9.26 -14.27
N GLY A 409 -23.62 8.38 -13.60
CA GLY A 409 -24.93 8.74 -13.03
C GLY A 409 -24.87 9.83 -11.96
N PHE A 410 -23.71 10.00 -11.31
CA PHE A 410 -23.47 11.14 -10.40
C PHE A 410 -23.57 12.51 -11.13
N LEU A 411 -23.33 12.58 -12.44
CA LEU A 411 -23.53 13.81 -13.23
C LEU A 411 -25.01 14.18 -13.38
N GLU A 412 -25.94 13.22 -13.27
CA GLU A 412 -27.38 13.45 -13.35
C GLU A 412 -27.93 14.04 -12.03
N GLU A 413 -27.21 13.87 -10.92
CA GLU A 413 -27.49 14.50 -9.62
C GLU A 413 -26.85 15.91 -9.48
N MET A 414 -25.95 16.32 -10.38
CA MET A 414 -25.18 17.57 -10.30
C MET A 414 -25.75 18.68 -11.19
N SER A 415 -25.64 19.94 -10.74
CA SER A 415 -26.04 21.11 -11.54
C SER A 415 -24.98 21.50 -12.59
N THR A 416 -25.34 22.35 -13.56
CA THR A 416 -24.39 22.80 -14.59
C THR A 416 -23.17 23.51 -14.00
N GLY A 417 -23.34 24.27 -12.91
CA GLY A 417 -22.23 24.91 -12.20
C GLY A 417 -21.30 23.90 -11.53
N GLN A 418 -21.86 22.89 -10.86
CA GLN A 418 -21.09 21.80 -10.23
C GLN A 418 -20.32 20.96 -11.26
N VAL A 419 -20.95 20.61 -12.39
CA VAL A 419 -20.27 19.87 -13.47
C VAL A 419 -19.18 20.74 -14.12
N SER A 420 -19.41 22.04 -14.31
CA SER A 420 -18.40 22.98 -14.80
C SER A 420 -17.18 23.04 -13.87
N TYR A 421 -17.40 23.09 -12.56
CA TYR A 421 -16.34 23.07 -11.55
C TYR A 421 -15.57 21.75 -11.56
N LEU A 422 -16.28 20.60 -11.55
CA LEU A 422 -15.68 19.26 -11.57
C LEU A 422 -14.69 19.05 -12.72
N ILE A 423 -15.02 19.55 -13.92
CA ILE A 423 -14.19 19.38 -15.11
C ILE A 423 -13.23 20.54 -15.38
N ASN A 424 -13.15 21.56 -14.52
CA ASN A 424 -12.38 22.77 -14.82
C ASN A 424 -10.90 22.47 -15.12
N ASP A 425 -10.29 21.60 -14.32
CA ASP A 425 -8.86 21.28 -14.39
C ASP A 425 -8.57 19.98 -15.18
N GLU A 426 -9.58 19.38 -15.80
CA GLU A 426 -9.44 18.13 -16.56
C GLU A 426 -8.89 18.36 -17.98
N PRO A 427 -8.12 17.42 -18.57
CA PRO A 427 -7.71 17.49 -19.96
C PRO A 427 -8.92 17.55 -20.93
N SER A 428 -8.77 18.24 -22.07
CA SER A 428 -9.84 18.44 -23.06
C SER A 428 -10.56 17.17 -23.50
N LYS A 429 -9.85 16.03 -23.57
CA LYS A 429 -10.42 14.71 -23.87
C LYS A 429 -11.33 14.17 -22.75
N ILE A 430 -11.01 14.45 -21.49
CA ILE A 430 -11.88 14.09 -20.35
C ILE A 430 -13.08 15.04 -20.29
N LYS A 431 -12.89 16.35 -20.52
CA LYS A 431 -14.02 17.29 -20.69
C LYS A 431 -14.97 16.82 -21.81
N ALA A 432 -14.44 16.38 -22.94
CA ALA A 432 -15.23 15.81 -24.03
C ALA A 432 -16.00 14.53 -23.63
N ILE A 433 -15.35 13.60 -22.90
CA ILE A 433 -16.02 12.39 -22.39
C ILE A 433 -17.20 12.76 -21.48
N VAL A 434 -17.01 13.69 -20.54
CA VAL A 434 -18.08 14.15 -19.65
C VAL A 434 -19.20 14.83 -20.44
N ILE A 435 -18.87 15.81 -21.27
CA ILE A 435 -19.86 16.58 -22.05
C ILE A 435 -20.66 15.68 -23.01
N SER A 436 -20.08 14.58 -23.50
CA SER A 436 -20.78 13.58 -24.33
C SER A 436 -21.89 12.79 -23.60
N ARG A 437 -22.00 12.92 -22.27
CA ARG A 437 -23.01 12.28 -21.42
C ARG A 437 -24.10 13.23 -20.92
N LEU A 438 -23.94 14.54 -21.14
CA LEU A 438 -24.87 15.56 -20.64
C LEU A 438 -25.98 15.85 -21.66
N VAL A 439 -27.08 16.43 -21.17
CA VAL A 439 -28.15 16.94 -22.05
C VAL A 439 -27.61 18.12 -22.86
N SER A 440 -28.03 18.24 -24.13
CA SER A 440 -27.48 19.22 -25.08
C SER A 440 -27.53 20.69 -24.62
N GLU A 441 -28.41 21.04 -23.69
CA GLU A 441 -28.52 22.37 -23.09
C GLU A 441 -27.39 22.64 -22.09
N GLN A 442 -27.22 21.76 -21.09
CA GLN A 442 -26.09 21.78 -20.15
C GLN A 442 -24.74 21.73 -20.89
N ALA A 443 -24.63 20.86 -21.90
CA ALA A 443 -23.44 20.73 -22.73
C ALA A 443 -23.08 22.06 -23.44
N ALA A 444 -24.07 22.78 -23.96
CA ALA A 444 -23.88 24.08 -24.61
C ALA A 444 -23.50 25.18 -23.61
N GLU A 445 -24.09 25.18 -22.41
CA GLU A 445 -23.76 26.12 -21.32
C GLU A 445 -22.32 25.91 -20.80
N ILE A 446 -21.91 24.67 -20.55
CA ILE A 446 -20.53 24.33 -20.15
C ILE A 446 -19.54 24.75 -21.23
N LEU A 447 -19.81 24.42 -22.50
CA LEU A 447 -18.98 24.87 -23.62
C LEU A 447 -18.98 26.40 -23.78
N HIS A 448 -20.04 27.10 -23.39
CA HIS A 448 -20.08 28.56 -23.37
C HIS A 448 -19.16 29.16 -22.30
N ASN A 449 -19.01 28.50 -21.16
CA ASN A 449 -18.23 28.99 -20.02
C ASN A 449 -16.72 28.66 -20.13
N ILE A 450 -16.35 27.61 -20.87
CA ILE A 450 -14.96 27.23 -21.18
C ILE A 450 -14.28 28.27 -22.09
N SER A 451 -12.98 28.52 -21.89
CA SER A 451 -12.19 29.49 -22.68
C SER A 451 -12.23 29.21 -24.19
N LYS A 452 -12.12 30.25 -25.04
CA LYS A 452 -12.35 30.13 -26.49
C LYS A 452 -11.44 29.10 -27.17
N ASP A 453 -10.16 29.08 -26.81
CA ASP A 453 -9.16 28.21 -27.44
C ASP A 453 -9.35 26.76 -26.98
N GLU A 454 -9.60 26.55 -25.68
CA GLU A 454 -9.89 25.24 -25.12
C GLU A 454 -11.22 24.66 -25.62
N ARG A 455 -12.27 25.47 -25.71
CA ARG A 455 -13.59 25.10 -26.27
C ARG A 455 -13.45 24.50 -27.67
N THR A 456 -12.51 25.03 -28.46
CA THR A 456 -12.20 24.52 -29.80
C THR A 456 -11.53 23.13 -29.73
N LEU A 457 -10.62 22.92 -28.78
CA LEU A 457 -10.00 21.60 -28.53
C LEU A 457 -11.00 20.56 -28.02
N VAL A 458 -11.89 20.94 -27.09
CA VAL A 458 -12.95 20.06 -26.56
C VAL A 458 -13.93 19.68 -27.66
N ALA A 459 -14.32 20.62 -28.53
CA ALA A 459 -15.17 20.32 -29.69
C ALA A 459 -14.51 19.38 -30.71
N VAL A 460 -13.19 19.51 -30.93
CA VAL A 460 -12.42 18.58 -31.79
C VAL A 460 -12.34 17.18 -31.18
N GLU A 461 -12.14 17.06 -29.87
CA GLU A 461 -12.14 15.74 -29.21
C GLU A 461 -13.54 15.12 -29.17
N LEU A 462 -14.60 15.90 -28.90
CA LEU A 462 -16.01 15.46 -29.01
C LEU A 462 -16.30 14.87 -30.41
N GLY A 463 -15.89 15.57 -31.48
CA GLY A 463 -16.03 15.10 -32.87
C GLY A 463 -15.16 13.88 -33.22
N ARG A 464 -14.31 13.40 -32.32
CA ARG A 464 -13.45 12.21 -32.45
C ARG A 464 -13.86 11.07 -31.52
N LEU A 465 -14.88 11.24 -30.67
CA LEU A 465 -15.39 10.18 -29.79
C LEU A 465 -16.22 9.16 -30.58
N SER A 466 -15.54 8.29 -31.33
CA SER A 466 -16.15 7.11 -31.98
C SER A 466 -16.06 5.86 -31.10
N GLU A 467 -14.85 5.53 -30.64
CA GLU A 467 -14.56 4.34 -29.83
C GLU A 467 -13.59 4.69 -28.69
N LEU A 468 -13.87 4.18 -27.49
CA LEU A 468 -13.00 4.27 -26.31
C LEU A 468 -12.92 2.89 -25.64
N PRO A 469 -11.74 2.44 -25.16
CA PRO A 469 -11.64 1.22 -24.39
C PRO A 469 -12.44 1.31 -23.09
N THR A 470 -13.26 0.31 -22.76
CA THR A 470 -14.16 0.33 -21.58
C THR A 470 -13.41 0.67 -20.29
N LYS A 471 -12.23 0.07 -20.07
CA LYS A 471 -11.35 0.35 -18.94
C LYS A 471 -10.95 1.82 -18.78
N LEU A 472 -10.82 2.57 -19.88
CA LEU A 472 -10.53 4.01 -19.83
C LEU A 472 -11.77 4.79 -19.40
N VAL A 473 -12.95 4.39 -19.89
CA VAL A 473 -14.24 5.00 -19.54
C VAL A 473 -14.56 4.75 -18.06
N GLU A 474 -14.37 3.51 -17.59
CA GLU A 474 -14.45 3.11 -16.18
C GLU A 474 -13.49 3.93 -15.30
N GLN A 475 -12.21 3.99 -15.65
CA GLN A 475 -11.19 4.71 -14.85
C GLN A 475 -11.48 6.22 -14.78
N VAL A 476 -11.91 6.84 -15.89
CA VAL A 476 -12.33 8.25 -15.91
C VAL A 476 -13.57 8.45 -15.03
N ALA A 477 -14.57 7.58 -15.12
CA ALA A 477 -15.78 7.63 -14.31
C ALA A 477 -15.47 7.50 -12.80
N TYR A 478 -14.67 6.51 -12.38
CA TYR A 478 -14.29 6.33 -10.98
C TYR A 478 -13.53 7.55 -10.41
N ASN A 479 -12.58 8.09 -11.16
CA ASN A 479 -11.81 9.28 -10.74
C ASN A 479 -12.71 10.52 -10.59
N LEU A 480 -13.66 10.71 -11.52
CA LEU A 480 -14.59 11.84 -11.48
C LEU A 480 -15.67 11.68 -10.41
N ALA A 481 -16.14 10.45 -10.15
CA ALA A 481 -17.11 10.17 -9.09
C ALA A 481 -16.53 10.43 -7.69
N ASP A 482 -15.23 10.15 -7.48
CA ASP A 482 -14.57 10.47 -6.22
C ASP A 482 -14.35 11.99 -6.07
N LYS A 483 -13.90 12.67 -7.13
CA LYS A 483 -13.83 14.15 -7.17
C LYS A 483 -15.19 14.81 -6.94
N ALA A 484 -16.29 14.27 -7.49
CA ALA A 484 -17.63 14.82 -7.35
C ALA A 484 -18.06 14.99 -5.89
N ARG A 485 -17.60 14.10 -4.98
CA ARG A 485 -17.83 14.20 -3.52
C ARG A 485 -17.19 15.42 -2.85
N THR A 486 -16.22 16.06 -3.52
CA THR A 486 -15.51 17.25 -3.05
C THR A 486 -15.96 18.53 -3.75
N VAL A 487 -16.87 18.42 -4.74
CA VAL A 487 -17.46 19.57 -5.42
C VAL A 487 -18.42 20.26 -4.44
N PRO A 488 -18.29 21.57 -4.18
CA PRO A 488 -19.22 22.27 -3.30
C PRO A 488 -20.66 22.22 -3.81
N ASP A 489 -21.64 22.23 -2.89
CA ASP A 489 -23.02 22.50 -3.25
C ASP A 489 -23.15 23.92 -3.81
N GLU A 490 -23.97 24.11 -4.83
CA GLU A 490 -24.13 25.41 -5.52
C GLU A 490 -24.73 26.50 -4.61
N ASN A 491 -25.32 26.10 -3.47
CA ASN A 491 -25.80 26.99 -2.40
C ASN A 491 -24.83 27.11 -1.20
N SER A 492 -23.66 26.46 -1.24
CA SER A 492 -22.68 26.49 -0.14
C SER A 492 -21.73 27.67 -0.28
N VAL A 493 -21.67 28.52 0.75
CA VAL A 493 -20.64 29.55 0.86
C VAL A 493 -19.36 28.89 1.35
N SER A 494 -18.30 28.92 0.53
CA SER A 494 -16.99 28.39 0.89
C SER A 494 -16.31 29.28 1.95
N VAL A 495 -16.58 28.98 3.23
CA VAL A 495 -15.92 29.65 4.37
C VAL A 495 -14.57 28.97 4.63
N ASP A 496 -13.48 29.69 4.36
CA ASP A 496 -12.12 29.28 4.75
C ASP A 496 -11.94 29.45 6.27
N GLY A 497 -12.52 28.53 7.03
CA GLY A 497 -12.52 28.55 8.49
C GLY A 497 -11.12 28.43 9.09
N ILE A 498 -10.21 27.69 8.44
CA ILE A 498 -8.81 27.56 8.86
C ILE A 498 -8.11 28.92 8.78
N ARG A 499 -8.27 29.64 7.66
CA ARG A 499 -7.78 31.02 7.53
C ARG A 499 -8.44 31.96 8.53
N PHE A 500 -9.75 31.87 8.74
CA PHE A 500 -10.44 32.73 9.71
C PHE A 500 -9.90 32.54 11.13
N VAL A 501 -9.69 31.29 11.57
CA VAL A 501 -9.06 31.02 12.88
C VAL A 501 -7.60 31.48 12.90
N ALA A 502 -6.85 31.32 11.81
CA ALA A 502 -5.47 31.85 11.69
C ALA A 502 -5.39 33.39 11.59
N ASP A 503 -6.48 34.08 11.25
CA ASP A 503 -6.65 35.53 11.36
C ASP A 503 -6.97 35.94 12.80
N VAL A 504 -7.94 35.27 13.44
CA VAL A 504 -8.30 35.49 14.86
C VAL A 504 -7.11 35.24 15.79
N LEU A 505 -6.35 34.16 15.61
CA LEU A 505 -5.14 33.86 16.39
C LEU A 505 -4.00 34.84 16.11
N GLY A 506 -3.94 35.45 14.92
CA GLY A 506 -2.98 36.50 14.61
C GLY A 506 -3.26 37.76 15.43
N ASP A 507 -4.51 38.24 15.40
CA ASP A 507 -4.96 39.47 16.06
C ASP A 507 -5.23 39.32 17.58
N ALA A 508 -5.31 38.09 18.11
CA ALA A 508 -5.53 37.81 19.54
C ALA A 508 -4.34 38.22 20.45
N ASP A 509 -4.62 38.38 21.75
CA ASP A 509 -3.58 38.54 22.77
C ASP A 509 -2.80 37.21 23.01
N PRO A 510 -1.56 37.27 23.56
CA PRO A 510 -0.74 36.07 23.74
C PRO A 510 -1.39 34.98 24.60
N THR A 511 -2.10 35.36 25.66
CA THR A 511 -2.79 34.43 26.58
C THR A 511 -3.93 33.69 25.88
N THR A 512 -4.87 34.40 25.25
CA THR A 512 -5.96 33.79 24.48
C THR A 512 -5.42 32.94 23.32
N ARG A 513 -4.35 33.39 22.66
CA ARG A 513 -3.70 32.65 21.57
C ARG A 513 -3.11 31.31 22.06
N GLU A 514 -2.40 31.30 23.19
CA GLU A 514 -1.83 30.08 23.75
C GLU A 514 -2.91 29.11 24.23
N GLU A 515 -3.94 29.60 24.95
CA GLU A 515 -5.07 28.77 25.40
C GLU A 515 -5.78 28.09 24.21
N LEU A 516 -6.08 28.85 23.15
CA LEU A 516 -6.71 28.32 21.94
C LEU A 516 -5.83 27.33 21.19
N LEU A 517 -4.53 27.61 21.01
CA LEU A 517 -3.61 26.70 20.33
C LEU A 517 -3.43 25.39 21.11
N ASN A 518 -3.30 25.45 22.44
CA ASN A 518 -3.20 24.25 23.28
C ASN A 518 -4.52 23.44 23.26
N GLY A 519 -5.68 24.11 23.28
CA GLY A 519 -6.98 23.47 23.10
C GLY A 519 -7.15 22.78 21.74
N LEU A 520 -6.69 23.41 20.66
CA LEU A 520 -6.67 22.84 19.31
C LEU A 520 -5.76 21.60 19.25
N ARG A 521 -4.51 21.69 19.72
CA ARG A 521 -3.54 20.57 19.73
C ARG A 521 -4.05 19.33 20.48
N VAL A 522 -4.77 19.53 21.59
CA VAL A 522 -5.37 18.43 22.37
C VAL A 522 -6.59 17.82 21.66
N THR A 523 -7.31 18.60 20.85
CA THR A 523 -8.55 18.15 20.18
C THR A 523 -8.28 17.52 18.82
N ASP A 524 -7.52 18.20 17.95
CA ASP A 524 -7.05 17.69 16.66
C ASP A 524 -5.69 18.33 16.33
N GLN A 525 -4.63 17.52 16.51
CA GLN A 525 -3.26 17.89 16.21
C GLN A 525 -3.00 18.21 14.72
N LYS A 526 -3.76 17.63 13.77
CA LYS A 526 -3.59 17.96 12.34
C LYS A 526 -4.18 19.32 12.02
N LEU A 527 -5.36 19.59 12.55
CA LEU A 527 -6.03 20.88 12.41
C LEU A 527 -5.21 22.01 13.08
N SER A 528 -4.63 21.78 14.25
CA SER A 528 -3.75 22.76 14.89
C SER A 528 -2.51 23.04 14.03
N GLU A 529 -1.87 22.02 13.47
CA GLU A 529 -0.70 22.20 12.59
C GLU A 529 -1.01 22.97 11.30
N GLU A 530 -2.19 22.73 10.70
CA GLU A 530 -2.61 23.48 9.50
C GLU A 530 -2.95 24.94 9.83
N ILE A 531 -3.64 25.19 10.95
CA ILE A 531 -3.91 26.55 11.45
C ILE A 531 -2.59 27.27 11.79
N GLU A 532 -1.65 26.61 12.47
CA GLU A 532 -0.33 27.18 12.81
C GLU A 532 0.50 27.51 11.56
N SER A 533 0.45 26.68 10.50
CA SER A 533 1.14 27.00 9.23
C SER A 533 0.57 28.20 8.47
N ARG A 534 -0.67 28.59 8.76
CA ARG A 534 -1.32 29.78 8.18
C ARG A 534 -1.35 30.97 9.16
N CYS A 535 -0.97 30.79 10.42
CA CYS A 535 -0.97 31.85 11.43
C CYS A 535 0.33 32.68 11.35
N PHE A 536 0.23 34.00 11.32
CA PHE A 536 1.39 34.89 11.42
C PHE A 536 1.18 35.89 12.56
N ILE A 537 2.02 35.78 13.59
CA ILE A 537 2.03 36.69 14.74
C ILE A 537 2.82 37.94 14.35
N PHE A 538 2.21 39.14 14.40
CA PHE A 538 2.87 40.38 13.95
C PHE A 538 4.18 40.66 14.69
N ASP A 539 4.25 40.33 15.98
CA ASP A 539 5.43 40.58 16.80
C ASP A 539 6.60 39.61 16.53
N SER A 540 6.36 38.54 15.76
CA SER A 540 7.39 37.61 15.27
C SER A 540 8.26 38.16 14.13
N ILE A 541 7.97 39.37 13.62
CA ILE A 541 8.74 40.05 12.55
C ILE A 541 10.27 39.94 12.67
N PRO A 542 10.91 40.07 13.86
CA PRO A 542 12.37 39.96 13.99
C PRO A 542 12.95 38.57 13.63
N PHE A 543 12.11 37.52 13.61
CA PHE A 543 12.47 36.14 13.26
C PHE A 543 12.19 35.80 11.80
N VAL A 544 11.50 36.67 11.05
CA VAL A 544 11.23 36.45 9.62
C VAL A 544 12.54 36.56 8.82
N PRO A 545 12.86 35.61 7.92
CA PRO A 545 14.03 35.70 7.05
C PRO A 545 14.06 37.03 6.29
N ARG A 546 15.21 37.72 6.32
CA ARG A 546 15.30 39.11 5.87
C ARG A 546 14.92 39.29 4.40
N GLU A 547 15.19 38.30 3.57
CA GLU A 547 14.89 38.25 2.14
C GLU A 547 13.38 38.25 1.90
N VAL A 548 12.64 37.50 2.73
CA VAL A 548 11.17 37.42 2.74
C VAL A 548 10.58 38.76 3.21
N LEU A 549 11.11 39.30 4.31
CA LEU A 549 10.66 40.58 4.87
C LEU A 549 10.87 41.75 3.88
N VAL A 550 11.99 41.76 3.14
CA VAL A 550 12.24 42.71 2.04
C VAL A 550 11.25 42.58 0.89
N GLU A 551 10.85 41.36 0.50
CA GLU A 551 9.83 41.18 -0.55
C GLU A 551 8.45 41.66 -0.09
N VAL A 552 8.07 41.41 1.17
CA VAL A 552 6.79 41.89 1.75
C VAL A 552 6.75 43.41 1.87
N VAL A 553 7.81 44.03 2.40
CA VAL A 553 7.92 45.50 2.52
C VAL A 553 7.89 46.18 1.13
N ARG A 554 8.32 45.49 0.06
CA ARG A 554 8.22 45.99 -1.33
C ARG A 554 6.84 45.82 -1.97
N LYS A 555 6.01 44.90 -1.50
CA LYS A 555 4.62 44.70 -2.00
C LYS A 555 3.64 45.73 -1.44
N LEU A 556 3.98 46.40 -0.34
CA LEU A 556 3.12 47.34 0.37
C LEU A 556 3.50 48.80 0.09
N PRO A 557 2.54 49.75 0.09
CA PRO A 557 2.86 51.17 0.06
C PRO A 557 3.70 51.57 1.28
N PRO A 558 4.78 52.37 1.15
CA PRO A 558 5.63 52.75 2.28
C PRO A 558 4.87 53.40 3.44
N ASP A 559 3.79 54.13 3.14
CA ASP A 559 2.93 54.77 4.13
C ASP A 559 2.12 53.77 4.98
N VAL A 560 1.71 52.64 4.39
CA VAL A 560 1.06 51.52 5.10
C VAL A 560 2.07 50.79 6.00
N VAL A 561 3.28 50.56 5.50
CA VAL A 561 4.37 49.94 6.29
C VAL A 561 4.72 50.81 7.52
N VAL A 562 4.79 52.13 7.35
CA VAL A 562 4.99 53.09 8.46
C VAL A 562 3.81 53.07 9.45
N THR A 563 2.56 52.95 8.99
CA THR A 563 1.41 52.79 9.89
C THR A 563 1.47 51.47 10.68
N ALA A 564 1.78 50.34 10.03
CA ALA A 564 1.75 49.01 10.66
C ALA A 564 2.74 48.89 11.84
N ILE A 565 3.96 49.42 11.68
CA ILE A 565 5.00 49.42 12.72
C ILE A 565 4.86 50.56 13.74
N SER A 566 3.88 51.45 13.57
CA SER A 566 3.59 52.50 14.56
C SER A 566 3.19 51.87 15.90
N GLY A 567 3.86 52.27 16.97
CA GLY A 567 3.66 51.73 18.31
C GLY A 567 4.10 50.27 18.51
N ALA A 568 4.76 49.64 17.53
CA ALA A 568 5.42 48.34 17.71
C ALA A 568 6.78 48.50 18.41
N ASP A 569 7.35 47.40 18.91
CA ASP A 569 8.65 47.41 19.59
C ASP A 569 9.83 47.82 18.70
N LYS A 570 10.91 48.28 19.33
CA LYS A 570 12.12 48.76 18.63
C LYS A 570 12.73 47.70 17.71
N SER A 571 12.74 46.44 18.14
CA SER A 571 13.19 45.29 17.34
C SER A 571 12.42 45.15 16.03
N ILE A 572 11.08 45.26 16.10
CA ILE A 572 10.16 45.21 14.95
C ILE A 572 10.40 46.42 14.03
N GLN A 573 10.47 47.63 14.61
CA GLN A 573 10.74 48.85 13.85
C GLN A 573 12.09 48.79 13.12
N GLU A 574 13.15 48.33 13.79
CA GLU A 574 14.50 48.23 13.22
C GLU A 574 14.58 47.17 12.12
N ALA A 575 14.00 45.98 12.32
CA ALA A 575 13.94 44.92 11.30
C ALA A 575 13.26 45.40 10.01
N VAL A 576 12.12 46.09 10.12
CA VAL A 576 11.38 46.63 8.96
C VAL A 576 12.11 47.82 8.33
N VAL A 577 12.69 48.74 9.11
CA VAL A 577 13.49 49.85 8.58
C VAL A 577 14.73 49.34 7.82
N LEU A 578 15.38 48.27 8.28
CA LEU A 578 16.52 47.65 7.61
C LEU A 578 16.17 47.00 6.26
N CYS A 579 14.88 46.78 5.97
CA CYS A 579 14.41 46.30 4.66
C CYS A 579 14.38 47.40 3.59
N PHE A 580 14.28 48.68 3.97
CA PHE A 580 14.35 49.80 3.04
C PHE A 580 15.79 50.09 2.56
N PRO A 581 15.98 50.63 1.34
CA PRO A 581 17.26 51.13 0.87
C PRO A 581 17.83 52.21 1.79
N GLU A 582 19.14 52.19 2.01
CA GLU A 582 19.83 53.04 3.00
C GLU A 582 19.50 54.54 2.87
N GLN A 583 19.46 55.03 1.63
CA GLN A 583 19.11 56.42 1.30
C GLN A 583 17.71 56.81 1.81
N THR A 584 16.76 55.87 1.77
CA THR A 584 15.35 56.09 2.16
C THR A 584 15.11 55.89 3.66
N ARG A 585 15.94 55.10 4.36
CA ARG A 585 15.75 54.79 5.80
C ARG A 585 15.58 56.03 6.67
N LYS A 586 16.36 57.09 6.43
CA LYS A 586 16.25 58.37 7.16
C LYS A 586 14.88 59.04 7.00
N ALA A 587 14.29 58.94 5.80
CA ALA A 587 12.94 59.45 5.54
C ALA A 587 11.87 58.60 6.23
N ILE A 588 11.98 57.27 6.18
CA ILE A 588 11.06 56.34 6.87
C ILE A 588 11.07 56.57 8.39
N VAL A 589 12.25 56.68 9.01
CA VAL A 589 12.39 56.97 10.45
C VAL A 589 11.86 58.36 10.82
N SER A 590 11.94 59.34 9.91
CA SER A 590 11.32 60.65 10.12
C SER A 590 9.79 60.60 9.99
N ALA A 591 9.25 59.83 9.04
CA ALA A 591 7.82 59.64 8.85
C ALA A 591 7.19 58.92 10.06
N LEU A 592 7.84 57.86 10.57
CA LEU A 592 7.40 57.10 11.74
C LEU A 592 7.36 57.96 13.03
N LYS A 593 8.20 59.00 13.13
CA LYS A 593 8.16 59.97 14.25
C LYS A 593 7.13 61.07 14.09
N ALA A 594 6.72 61.36 12.85
CA ALA A 594 5.77 62.43 12.53
C ALA A 594 4.31 61.92 12.49
N LYS A 595 4.09 60.70 11.99
CA LYS A 595 2.77 60.09 11.88
C LYS A 595 2.28 59.64 13.25
N LYS A 596 1.01 59.92 13.56
CA LYS A 596 0.31 59.45 14.76
C LYS A 596 -1.03 58.85 14.33
N PRO A 597 -1.01 57.65 13.73
CA PRO A 597 -2.22 57.00 13.24
C PRO A 597 -3.13 56.58 14.39
N SER A 598 -4.42 56.41 14.11
CA SER A 598 -5.36 55.83 15.06
C SER A 598 -5.09 54.34 15.31
N ALA A 599 -5.59 53.79 16.41
CA ALA A 599 -5.47 52.35 16.70
C ALA A 599 -6.13 51.48 15.61
N GLU A 600 -7.19 51.98 14.97
CA GLU A 600 -7.88 51.32 13.87
C GLU A 600 -7.06 51.35 12.58
N GLU A 601 -6.45 52.49 12.22
CA GLU A 601 -5.49 52.57 11.10
C GLU A 601 -4.29 51.62 11.30
N ILE A 602 -3.79 51.48 12.53
CA ILE A 602 -2.73 50.51 12.85
C ILE A 602 -3.22 49.08 12.62
N ARG A 603 -4.42 48.71 13.11
CA ARG A 603 -5.03 47.39 12.90
C ARG A 603 -5.15 47.07 11.41
N GLU A 604 -5.69 47.97 10.60
CA GLU A 604 -5.87 47.75 9.16
C GLU A 604 -4.54 47.64 8.41
N ALA A 605 -3.55 48.48 8.76
CA ALA A 605 -2.22 48.39 8.17
C ALA A 605 -1.49 47.09 8.56
N ARG A 606 -1.66 46.61 9.79
CA ARG A 606 -1.15 45.30 10.24
C ARG A 606 -1.84 44.15 9.51
N GLN A 607 -3.16 44.19 9.33
CA GLN A 607 -3.88 43.16 8.55
C GLN A 607 -3.43 43.12 7.07
N GLN A 608 -3.13 44.27 6.45
CA GLN A 608 -2.51 44.30 5.11
C GLN A 608 -1.09 43.69 5.10
N PHE A 609 -0.31 43.90 6.17
CA PHE A 609 1.01 43.31 6.35
C PHE A 609 0.93 41.78 6.54
N VAL A 610 0.07 41.31 7.44
CA VAL A 610 -0.21 39.88 7.70
C VAL A 610 -0.66 39.16 6.42
N LYS A 611 -1.60 39.75 5.67
CA LYS A 611 -2.04 39.22 4.37
C LYS A 611 -0.89 39.08 3.36
N SER A 612 0.06 40.02 3.38
CA SER A 612 1.24 40.00 2.51
C SER A 612 2.30 38.99 2.95
N MET A 613 2.45 38.77 4.27
CA MET A 613 3.27 37.71 4.85
C MET A 613 2.72 36.31 4.53
N ARG A 614 1.41 36.07 4.67
CA ARG A 614 0.81 34.78 4.30
C ARG A 614 1.03 34.43 2.83
N SER A 615 0.90 35.41 1.93
CA SER A 615 1.23 35.23 0.50
C SER A 615 2.69 34.80 0.22
N MET A 616 3.61 34.90 1.19
CA MET A 616 4.96 34.32 1.11
C MET A 616 4.98 32.87 1.60
N SER A 617 4.20 32.54 2.62
CA SER A 617 4.00 31.17 3.13
C SER A 617 3.28 30.30 2.08
N ASP A 618 2.19 30.81 1.50
CA ASP A 618 1.44 30.19 0.40
C ASP A 618 2.35 29.90 -0.82
N ALA A 619 3.41 30.69 -0.99
CA ALA A 619 4.41 30.55 -2.05
C ALA A 619 5.63 29.69 -1.63
N ASN A 620 5.58 29.01 -0.48
CA ASN A 620 6.66 28.22 0.12
C ASN A 620 8.00 28.98 0.28
N LYS A 621 7.95 30.30 0.52
CA LYS A 621 9.14 31.14 0.74
C LYS A 621 9.53 31.30 2.22
N VAL A 622 8.63 30.93 3.14
CA VAL A 622 8.82 30.96 4.59
C VAL A 622 7.89 29.91 5.21
N ASP A 623 8.32 29.21 6.25
CA ASP A 623 7.43 28.45 7.13
C ASP A 623 7.06 29.32 8.34
N LEU A 624 5.77 29.61 8.49
CA LEU A 624 5.29 30.40 9.62
C LEU A 624 5.35 29.63 10.95
N ARG A 625 5.36 28.29 10.94
CA ARG A 625 5.55 27.46 12.15
C ARG A 625 6.95 27.64 12.73
N GLU A 626 7.96 27.63 11.87
CA GLU A 626 9.36 27.88 12.26
C GLU A 626 9.49 29.28 12.88
N VAL A 627 9.00 30.33 12.20
CA VAL A 627 9.02 31.72 12.68
C VAL A 627 8.28 31.88 14.02
N ASN A 628 7.07 31.32 14.15
CA ASN A 628 6.27 31.41 15.38
C ASN A 628 6.93 30.62 16.55
N SER A 629 7.58 29.49 16.28
CA SER A 629 8.30 28.72 17.32
C SER A 629 9.59 29.41 17.78
N ALA A 630 10.33 30.04 16.88
CA ALA A 630 11.51 30.84 17.24
C ALA A 630 11.13 32.05 18.13
N PHE A 631 9.98 32.67 17.85
CA PHE A 631 9.42 33.74 18.67
C PHE A 631 9.04 33.27 20.09
N SER A 632 8.22 32.21 20.23
CA SER A 632 7.77 31.74 21.55
C SER A 632 8.92 31.18 22.42
N HIS A 633 9.98 30.63 21.81
CA HIS A 633 11.19 30.24 22.53
C HIS A 633 11.99 31.43 23.10
N GLN A 634 11.88 32.64 22.53
CA GLN A 634 12.47 33.84 23.12
C GLN A 634 11.62 34.36 24.30
N GLU A 635 10.29 34.36 24.17
CA GLU A 635 9.37 34.79 25.24
C GLU A 635 9.41 33.84 26.46
N SER A 636 9.72 32.55 26.22
CA SER A 636 9.94 31.54 27.26
C SER A 636 11.27 31.67 28.02
N ALA A 637 12.20 32.54 27.60
CA ALA A 637 13.50 32.68 28.23
C ALA A 637 13.39 33.52 29.53
N PRO A 638 13.75 32.99 30.71
CA PRO A 638 13.66 33.76 31.94
C PRO A 638 14.59 34.97 31.87
N ALA A 639 14.04 36.17 32.09
CA ALA A 639 14.80 37.40 32.10
C ALA A 639 15.91 37.32 33.15
N LEU A 640 17.16 37.19 32.70
CA LEU A 640 18.32 37.23 33.57
C LEU A 640 18.36 38.59 34.26
N SER A 641 18.11 38.57 35.57
CA SER A 641 18.21 39.73 36.42
C SER A 641 19.63 40.28 36.35
N TYR A 642 19.77 41.50 35.82
CA TYR A 642 21.01 42.25 35.95
C TYR A 642 21.32 42.42 37.44
N GLU A 643 22.41 41.83 37.91
CA GLU A 643 22.89 42.06 39.27
C GLU A 643 23.29 43.54 39.41
N GLU A 644 22.62 44.26 40.32
CA GLU A 644 23.10 45.56 40.78
C GLU A 644 24.45 45.34 41.50
N GLN A 645 25.56 45.69 40.86
CA GLN A 645 26.84 45.82 41.54
C GLN A 645 26.80 47.07 42.43
N PRO A 646 26.95 46.96 43.77
CA PRO A 646 26.88 48.11 44.65
C PRO A 646 28.22 48.82 44.79
N ALA A 647 28.21 50.13 44.45
CA ALA A 647 29.23 51.16 44.74
C ALA A 647 30.63 50.98 44.12
#